data_AF-A0A6N2MKF3-F1
#
_entry.id   AF-A0A6N2MKF3-F1
#
_cell.length_a   1.000
_cell.length_b   1.000
_cell.length_c   1.000
_cell.angle_alpha   90.00
_cell.angle_beta   90.00
_cell.angle_gamma   90.00
#
_symmetry.space_group_name_H-M   'P 1'
#
loop_
_entity.id
_entity.type
_entity.pdbx_description
1 polymer ?
#
loop_
_entity_poly.entity_id
_entity_poly.type
_entity_poly.pdbx_seq_one_letter_code
_entity_poly.pdbx_strand_id
1 'polypeptide(L)'
;MAKTKGASKKQQNRGIDFKKIKRKIGRKLPPPKNTTNTEIKSKAIVLPEQSVVSEKAGLALSKKGLTLKELLQHTSHHNAKVRKDALMGMKDLFLKHPEEIKLHRYAVIEKLRERISDDDKTVRENLYQLLKSVILPGCKEDNQGPVISLMMAYIFNAMTHLAIDIRLMAFKFFDLAVEYHPPLFFSYAEKILQNYEDILQKNQFYLEDRGKLKNVLAGLVRCLLLLPSSKEVNLLAKNVPEQKILQAFEHDVPTVFAEYSVIIKKLKNLVPVLVNCFQDFLPVIHDSLDAQSFDCMLNILRSLDHAVKFFIHGVQQGHPEPPPVDQSFSSVLLKKLLVVFPLSPMHHLSEKDDDRYVILNIAITEIFMHLSEWICPPAVLFEKFLTFVEYVLVEKSCSNVRSGKAVREKQISTLIPFIPKLVSRVIGNWKNRLLQAFTKTFQDCSPESSVKLACLAAIEEIIISQEDLLCTDVNDLGQFDYKITLVRELPKLLVLLGNRHPSSSKVVLHLLLRLGQRSLLYDDMQGLLKEFYSTDQDKGNICYGPFLRLARDSQELSICCLYYLSQLDSTLLKSIASCCLCQELDPFMLFRIIEVLHSTYKAGHIQISDHINFLITLASRYKVCPGRFRMISPFASNFGSIAYR
;
A
#
# COMPACT_ATOMS: atom_id res chain seq x y z
N MET A 1 94.91 -16.56 14.63
CA MET A 1 94.66 -16.05 13.25
C MET A 1 95.97 -16.12 12.47
N ALA A 2 96.11 -16.54 11.21
CA ALA A 2 95.34 -17.34 10.27
C ALA A 2 96.34 -17.82 9.17
N LYS A 3 96.10 -19.00 8.58
CA LYS A 3 96.86 -19.62 7.48
C LYS A 3 96.94 -18.71 6.25
N THR A 4 98.01 -18.80 5.44
CA THR A 4 97.93 -19.41 4.09
C THR A 4 99.29 -19.57 3.39
N LYS A 5 99.60 -20.82 3.02
CA LYS A 5 100.54 -21.19 1.95
C LYS A 5 99.84 -21.00 0.60
N GLY A 6 100.55 -20.49 -0.39
CA GLY A 6 100.18 -20.57 -1.81
C GLY A 6 101.34 -20.04 -2.66
N ALA A 7 101.66 -20.56 -3.84
CA ALA A 7 101.19 -21.73 -4.56
C ALA A 7 102.28 -22.07 -5.60
N SER A 8 102.69 -23.34 -5.69
CA SER A 8 103.53 -23.79 -6.80
C SER A 8 102.70 -23.85 -8.09
N LYS A 9 103.12 -23.09 -9.11
CA LYS A 9 102.59 -23.15 -10.47
C LYS A 9 102.76 -24.57 -11.02
N LYS A 10 101.68 -25.37 -11.02
CA LYS A 10 101.59 -26.58 -11.85
C LYS A 10 101.37 -26.18 -13.30
N GLN A 11 102.28 -26.60 -14.17
CA GLN A 11 102.16 -26.52 -15.62
C GLN A 11 100.79 -27.03 -16.07
N GLN A 12 100.06 -26.19 -16.81
CA GLN A 12 98.85 -26.60 -17.52
C GLN A 12 99.27 -27.58 -18.61
N ASN A 13 98.99 -28.87 -18.41
CA ASN A 13 98.99 -29.83 -19.50
C ASN A 13 98.01 -29.34 -20.57
N ARG A 14 98.51 -29.22 -21.80
CA ARG A 14 97.73 -28.92 -23.02
C ARG A 14 96.38 -29.66 -22.95
N GLY A 15 95.29 -28.90 -23.12
CA GLY A 15 93.93 -29.42 -23.02
C GLY A 15 93.75 -30.64 -23.92
N ILE A 16 93.38 -31.77 -23.33
CA ILE A 16 93.07 -32.98 -24.09
C ILE A 16 91.70 -32.75 -24.76
N ASP A 17 91.68 -32.53 -26.06
CA ASP A 17 90.46 -32.20 -26.83
C ASP A 17 89.41 -33.32 -26.78
N PHE A 18 89.82 -34.57 -26.53
CA PHE A 18 88.91 -35.70 -26.41
C PHE A 18 89.03 -36.38 -25.04
N LYS A 19 88.23 -35.93 -24.07
CA LYS A 19 87.99 -36.71 -22.84
C LYS A 19 86.95 -37.81 -23.12
N LYS A 20 87.35 -39.08 -22.94
CA LYS A 20 86.42 -40.23 -22.92
C LYS A 20 85.80 -40.32 -21.51
N ILE A 21 84.48 -40.30 -21.41
CA ILE A 21 83.76 -40.46 -20.14
C ILE A 21 83.94 -41.90 -19.67
N LYS A 22 84.35 -42.12 -18.40
CA LYS A 22 84.50 -43.46 -17.82
C LYS A 22 83.14 -44.18 -17.81
N ARG A 23 83.10 -45.42 -18.32
CA ARG A 23 81.89 -46.26 -18.36
C ARG A 23 81.39 -46.50 -16.93
N LYS A 24 80.16 -46.09 -16.62
CA LYS A 24 79.46 -46.47 -15.38
C LYS A 24 78.58 -47.68 -15.69
N ILE A 25 78.86 -48.81 -15.06
CA ILE A 25 78.14 -50.07 -15.23
C ILE A 25 76.66 -49.84 -14.84
N GLY A 26 75.72 -50.33 -15.66
CA GLY A 26 74.27 -50.24 -15.42
C GLY A 26 73.54 -49.02 -16.02
N ARG A 27 74.22 -48.06 -16.67
CA ARG A 27 73.56 -46.97 -17.42
C ARG A 27 73.65 -47.21 -18.94
N LYS A 28 72.61 -46.84 -19.68
CA LYS A 28 72.62 -46.91 -21.16
C LYS A 28 73.83 -46.16 -21.71
N LEU A 29 74.54 -46.78 -22.65
CA LEU A 29 75.70 -46.18 -23.28
C LEU A 29 75.28 -44.87 -23.97
N PRO A 30 76.00 -43.75 -23.74
CA PRO A 30 75.73 -42.53 -24.47
C PRO A 30 76.02 -42.75 -25.96
N PRO A 31 75.24 -42.14 -26.87
CA PRO A 31 75.48 -42.24 -28.30
C PRO A 31 76.89 -41.74 -28.65
N PRO A 32 77.50 -42.28 -29.72
CA PRO A 32 78.86 -41.92 -30.10
C PRO A 32 78.97 -40.41 -30.39
N LYS A 33 80.17 -39.84 -30.20
CA LYS A 33 80.38 -38.38 -30.23
C LYS A 33 80.06 -37.72 -31.58
N ASN A 34 79.97 -38.50 -32.65
CA ASN A 34 79.61 -38.07 -34.00
C ASN A 34 78.11 -38.25 -34.31
N THR A 35 77.28 -38.64 -33.34
CA THR A 35 75.83 -38.74 -33.53
C THR A 35 75.19 -37.37 -33.53
N THR A 36 74.68 -36.94 -34.69
CA THR A 36 73.80 -35.79 -34.80
C THR A 36 72.47 -36.10 -34.14
N ASN A 37 72.08 -35.31 -33.13
CA ASN A 37 70.75 -35.43 -32.53
C ASN A 37 69.71 -34.81 -33.47
N THR A 38 68.82 -35.63 -34.02
CA THR A 38 67.74 -35.21 -34.93
C THR A 38 66.42 -34.91 -34.20
N GLU A 39 66.39 -34.92 -32.87
CA GLU A 39 65.22 -34.52 -32.08
C GLU A 39 65.02 -32.99 -32.13
N ILE A 40 64.33 -32.53 -33.17
CA ILE A 40 63.90 -31.14 -33.28
C ILE A 40 62.55 -30.99 -32.58
N LYS A 41 62.50 -30.15 -31.54
CA LYS A 41 61.25 -29.77 -30.87
C LYS A 41 60.82 -28.39 -31.35
N SER A 42 59.82 -28.35 -32.23
CA SER A 42 59.14 -27.11 -32.60
C SER A 42 57.86 -26.95 -31.77
N LYS A 43 57.56 -25.70 -31.37
CA LYS A 43 56.28 -25.32 -30.77
C LYS A 43 55.67 -24.22 -31.63
N ALA A 44 54.38 -24.35 -31.93
CA ALA A 44 53.65 -23.32 -32.65
C ALA A 44 53.49 -22.07 -31.76
N ILE A 45 53.69 -20.89 -32.37
CA ILE A 45 53.38 -19.61 -31.73
C ILE A 45 51.87 -19.39 -31.89
N VAL A 46 51.14 -19.39 -30.77
CA VAL A 46 49.71 -19.05 -30.77
C VAL A 46 49.58 -17.56 -30.53
N LEU A 47 49.24 -16.81 -31.58
CA LEU A 47 48.92 -15.39 -31.50
C LEU A 47 47.47 -15.23 -31.00
N PRO A 48 47.21 -14.36 -30.00
CA PRO A 48 45.84 -14.05 -29.59
C PRO A 48 45.08 -13.42 -30.76
N GLU A 49 43.87 -13.91 -31.02
CA GLU A 49 43.00 -13.32 -32.05
C GLU A 49 42.64 -11.88 -31.69
N GLN A 50 42.86 -10.97 -32.64
CA GLN A 50 42.44 -9.57 -32.54
C GLN A 50 41.02 -9.45 -33.12
N SER A 51 40.11 -8.80 -32.39
CA SER A 51 38.65 -8.73 -32.66
C SER A 51 38.24 -8.15 -34.02
N VAL A 52 39.18 -7.63 -34.79
CA VAL A 52 39.00 -7.10 -36.16
C VAL A 52 38.79 -8.24 -37.18
N VAL A 53 39.23 -9.46 -36.88
CA VAL A 53 39.19 -10.62 -37.80
C VAL A 53 37.98 -11.54 -37.54
N SER A 54 37.27 -11.36 -36.43
CA SER A 54 36.10 -12.20 -36.11
C SER A 54 34.93 -11.85 -37.02
N GLU A 55 34.37 -12.83 -37.72
CA GLU A 55 33.20 -12.66 -38.59
C GLU A 55 31.97 -12.35 -37.73
N LYS A 56 31.54 -11.07 -37.69
CA LYS A 56 30.40 -10.60 -36.88
C LYS A 56 29.05 -10.68 -37.61
N ALA A 57 29.00 -11.37 -38.74
CA ALA A 57 27.79 -11.53 -39.54
C ALA A 57 26.75 -12.36 -38.77
N GLY A 58 25.54 -11.80 -38.56
CA GLY A 58 24.44 -12.47 -37.87
C GLY A 58 24.42 -12.35 -36.34
N LEU A 59 25.43 -11.73 -35.72
CA LEU A 59 25.44 -11.49 -34.27
C LEU A 59 24.69 -10.20 -33.90
N ALA A 60 24.07 -10.17 -32.71
CA ALA A 60 23.51 -8.95 -32.15
C ALA A 60 24.63 -7.97 -31.78
N LEU A 61 24.58 -6.76 -32.35
CA LEU A 61 25.62 -5.75 -32.20
C LEU A 61 25.05 -4.43 -31.65
N SER A 62 25.82 -3.82 -30.75
CA SER A 62 25.58 -2.45 -30.30
C SER A 62 25.89 -1.43 -31.40
N LYS A 63 25.54 -0.16 -31.17
CA LYS A 63 25.87 0.95 -32.11
C LYS A 63 27.36 1.08 -32.42
N LYS A 64 28.23 0.67 -31.48
CA LYS A 64 29.70 0.66 -31.65
C LYS A 64 30.24 -0.65 -32.24
N GLY A 65 29.38 -1.56 -32.72
CA GLY A 65 29.81 -2.84 -33.32
C GLY A 65 30.32 -3.88 -32.32
N LEU A 66 30.02 -3.71 -31.03
CA LEU A 66 30.40 -4.64 -29.97
C LEU A 66 29.26 -5.63 -29.70
N THR A 67 29.64 -6.90 -29.53
CA THR A 67 28.78 -8.02 -29.10
C THR A 67 28.47 -7.95 -27.61
N LEU A 68 27.45 -8.68 -27.15
CA LEU A 68 27.13 -8.77 -25.72
C LEU A 68 28.29 -9.30 -24.88
N LYS A 69 29.05 -10.28 -25.38
CA LYS A 69 30.21 -10.85 -24.68
C LYS A 69 31.34 -9.83 -24.48
N GLU A 70 31.69 -9.08 -25.54
CA GLU A 70 32.69 -8.01 -25.47
C GLU A 70 32.25 -6.92 -24.47
N LEU A 71 30.97 -6.52 -24.52
CA LEU A 71 30.40 -5.53 -23.61
C LEU A 71 30.46 -5.99 -22.15
N LEU A 72 30.04 -7.22 -21.85
CA LEU A 72 30.13 -7.80 -20.51
C LEU A 72 31.56 -7.80 -19.99
N GLN A 73 32.54 -8.13 -20.83
CA GLN A 73 33.95 -8.10 -20.45
C GLN A 73 34.44 -6.67 -20.15
N HIS A 74 33.99 -5.68 -20.91
CA HIS A 74 34.32 -4.27 -20.67
C HIS A 74 33.71 -3.69 -19.39
N THR A 75 32.63 -4.28 -18.86
CA THR A 75 32.08 -3.86 -17.55
C THR A 75 33.05 -4.11 -16.39
N SER A 76 34.01 -5.02 -16.52
CA SER A 76 35.02 -5.30 -15.48
C SER A 76 36.33 -4.54 -15.67
N HIS A 77 36.39 -3.61 -16.64
CA HIS A 77 37.62 -2.89 -16.94
C HIS A 77 38.01 -1.91 -15.82
N HIS A 78 39.31 -1.71 -15.58
CA HIS A 78 39.81 -0.82 -14.52
C HIS A 78 39.41 0.65 -14.71
N ASN A 79 39.29 1.12 -15.96
CA ASN A 79 38.85 2.48 -16.29
C ASN A 79 37.32 2.62 -16.25
N ALA A 80 36.82 3.52 -15.40
CA ALA A 80 35.40 3.80 -15.20
C ALA A 80 34.67 4.26 -16.48
N LYS A 81 35.33 5.05 -17.35
CA LYS A 81 34.75 5.50 -18.62
C LYS A 81 34.44 4.32 -19.54
N VAL A 82 35.33 3.32 -19.58
CA VAL A 82 35.12 2.09 -20.37
C VAL A 82 33.96 1.28 -19.80
N ARG A 83 33.88 1.13 -18.47
CA ARG A 83 32.75 0.46 -17.82
C ARG A 83 31.42 1.13 -18.14
N LYS A 84 31.36 2.45 -18.01
CA LYS A 84 30.18 3.26 -18.34
C LYS A 84 29.75 3.11 -19.80
N ASP A 85 30.70 3.24 -20.72
CA ASP A 85 30.44 3.10 -22.16
C ASP A 85 29.94 1.68 -22.50
N ALA A 86 30.43 0.66 -21.79
CA ALA A 86 29.93 -0.71 -21.92
C ALA A 86 28.47 -0.84 -21.48
N LEU A 87 28.10 -0.27 -20.32
CA LEU A 87 26.71 -0.27 -19.84
C LEU A 87 25.76 0.44 -20.81
N MET A 88 26.18 1.57 -21.38
CA MET A 88 25.42 2.28 -22.40
C MET A 88 25.32 1.49 -23.71
N GLY A 89 26.41 0.82 -24.12
CA GLY A 89 26.41 -0.09 -25.27
C GLY A 89 25.46 -1.29 -25.08
N MET A 90 25.37 -1.83 -23.86
CA MET A 90 24.40 -2.87 -23.52
C MET A 90 22.97 -2.36 -23.60
N LYS A 91 22.70 -1.14 -23.12
CA LYS A 91 21.38 -0.50 -23.25
C LYS A 91 20.95 -0.44 -24.71
N ASP A 92 21.83 0.06 -25.57
CA ASP A 92 21.56 0.18 -27.02
C ASP A 92 21.36 -1.20 -27.66
N LEU A 93 22.16 -2.20 -27.30
CA LEU A 93 22.07 -3.56 -27.83
C LEU A 93 20.74 -4.22 -27.49
N PHE A 94 20.30 -4.16 -26.22
CA PHE A 94 19.03 -4.77 -25.80
C PHE A 94 17.80 -4.05 -26.35
N LEU A 95 17.86 -2.72 -26.57
CA LEU A 95 16.78 -2.00 -27.23
C LEU A 95 16.63 -2.41 -28.70
N LYS A 96 17.75 -2.70 -29.38
CA LYS A 96 17.76 -3.14 -30.78
C LYS A 96 17.44 -4.62 -30.93
N HIS A 97 17.88 -5.44 -29.99
CA HIS A 97 17.73 -6.89 -29.98
C HIS A 97 17.16 -7.38 -28.63
N PRO A 98 15.85 -7.23 -28.38
CA PRO A 98 15.24 -7.61 -27.10
C PRO A 98 15.37 -9.11 -26.77
N GLU A 99 15.44 -9.98 -27.78
CA GLU A 99 15.57 -11.43 -27.58
C GLU A 99 16.88 -11.83 -26.87
N GLU A 100 17.95 -11.05 -27.03
CA GLU A 100 19.23 -11.29 -26.36
C GLU A 100 19.09 -11.29 -24.83
N ILE A 101 18.18 -10.47 -24.29
CA ILE A 101 17.98 -10.40 -22.85
C ILE A 101 17.25 -11.64 -22.31
N LYS A 102 16.32 -12.17 -23.09
CA LYS A 102 15.59 -13.40 -22.73
C LYS A 102 16.54 -14.60 -22.72
N LEU A 103 17.44 -14.66 -23.69
CA LEU A 103 18.44 -15.74 -23.83
C LEU A 103 19.54 -15.66 -22.77
N HIS A 104 20.02 -14.46 -22.44
CA HIS A 104 21.24 -14.28 -21.62
C HIS A 104 21.03 -13.60 -20.27
N ARG A 105 19.78 -13.44 -19.79
CA ARG A 105 19.44 -12.76 -18.51
C ARG A 105 20.32 -13.13 -17.33
N TYR A 106 20.55 -14.42 -17.07
CA TYR A 106 21.33 -14.86 -15.90
C TYR A 106 22.79 -14.44 -16.02
N ALA A 107 23.44 -14.72 -17.16
CA ALA A 107 24.83 -14.34 -17.40
C ALA A 107 25.04 -12.82 -17.34
N VAL A 108 24.08 -12.04 -17.85
CA VAL A 108 24.08 -10.58 -17.78
C VAL A 108 24.03 -10.13 -16.32
N ILE A 109 23.07 -10.63 -15.54
CA ILE A 109 22.89 -10.24 -14.14
C ILE A 109 24.06 -10.69 -13.26
N GLU A 110 24.59 -11.90 -13.49
CA GLU A 110 25.75 -12.42 -12.76
C GLU A 110 26.99 -11.55 -12.88
N LYS A 111 27.18 -10.90 -14.03
CA LYS A 111 28.28 -9.96 -14.26
C LYS A 111 27.95 -8.56 -13.78
N LEU A 112 26.75 -8.07 -14.08
CA LEU A 112 26.37 -6.70 -13.75
C LEU A 112 26.18 -6.48 -12.24
N ARG A 113 25.80 -7.49 -11.46
CA ARG A 113 25.66 -7.38 -9.99
C ARG A 113 26.95 -6.96 -9.29
N GLU A 114 28.12 -7.30 -9.85
CA GLU A 114 29.42 -6.88 -9.31
C GLU A 114 29.61 -5.35 -9.38
N ARG A 115 28.87 -4.66 -10.26
CA ARG A 115 28.95 -3.20 -10.46
C ARG A 115 28.02 -2.42 -9.53
N ILE A 116 27.26 -3.10 -8.66
CA ILE A 116 26.41 -2.45 -7.64
C ILE A 116 27.28 -1.66 -6.66
N SER A 117 28.43 -2.22 -6.27
CA SER A 117 29.41 -1.58 -5.39
C SER A 117 30.58 -0.93 -6.14
N ASP A 118 30.39 -0.51 -7.40
CA ASP A 118 31.46 0.13 -8.17
C ASP A 118 31.87 1.47 -7.53
N ASP A 119 33.17 1.77 -7.48
CA ASP A 119 33.69 3.00 -6.86
C ASP A 119 33.18 4.27 -7.57
N ASP A 120 32.95 4.20 -8.89
CA ASP A 120 32.50 5.36 -9.66
C ASP A 120 30.98 5.54 -9.57
N LYS A 121 30.55 6.71 -9.08
CA LYS A 121 29.13 7.08 -8.95
C LYS A 121 28.37 6.97 -10.28
N THR A 122 28.97 7.41 -11.39
CA THR A 122 28.28 7.43 -12.68
C THR A 122 28.09 6.03 -13.24
N VAL A 123 29.03 5.11 -12.99
CA VAL A 123 28.88 3.68 -13.34
C VAL A 123 27.70 3.08 -12.59
N ARG A 124 27.59 3.32 -11.27
CA ARG A 124 26.44 2.83 -10.47
C ARG A 124 25.10 3.41 -10.97
N GLU A 125 25.04 4.69 -11.28
CA GLU A 125 23.83 5.33 -11.81
C GLU A 125 23.42 4.77 -13.19
N ASN A 126 24.38 4.56 -14.09
CA ASN A 126 24.10 3.95 -15.40
C ASN A 126 23.63 2.50 -15.28
N LEU A 127 24.22 1.73 -14.35
CA LEU A 127 23.77 0.37 -14.05
C LEU A 127 22.32 0.38 -13.55
N TYR A 128 21.98 1.26 -12.61
CA TYR A 128 20.62 1.39 -12.10
C TYR A 128 19.62 1.72 -13.19
N GLN A 129 19.94 2.68 -14.07
CA GLN A 129 19.08 3.03 -15.19
C GLN A 129 18.93 1.88 -16.19
N LEU A 130 20.00 1.14 -16.47
CA LEU A 130 19.97 -0.04 -17.33
C LEU A 130 19.05 -1.12 -16.76
N LEU A 131 19.17 -1.42 -15.47
CA LEU A 131 18.31 -2.40 -14.78
C LEU A 131 16.85 -1.97 -14.79
N LYS A 132 16.58 -0.71 -14.41
CA LYS A 132 15.22 -0.16 -14.32
C LYS A 132 14.50 -0.06 -15.66
N SER A 133 15.18 0.42 -16.70
CA SER A 133 14.52 0.78 -17.97
C SER A 133 14.52 -0.34 -19.00
N VAL A 134 15.44 -1.31 -18.91
CA VAL A 134 15.61 -2.33 -19.95
C VAL A 134 15.61 -3.73 -19.36
N ILE A 135 16.48 -4.02 -18.38
CA ILE A 135 16.70 -5.41 -17.95
C ILE A 135 15.50 -6.00 -17.23
N LEU A 136 15.03 -5.36 -16.15
CA LEU A 136 13.92 -5.89 -15.37
C LEU A 136 12.59 -5.91 -16.15
N PRO A 137 12.24 -4.88 -16.96
CA PRO A 137 11.09 -4.96 -17.86
C PRO A 137 11.17 -6.10 -18.88
N GLY A 138 12.37 -6.44 -19.36
CA GLY A 138 12.58 -7.55 -20.31
C GLY A 138 12.43 -8.95 -19.70
N CYS A 139 12.29 -9.06 -18.38
CA CYS A 139 12.25 -10.34 -17.64
C CYS A 139 10.85 -10.71 -17.11
N LYS A 140 9.78 -10.04 -17.56
CA LYS A 140 8.45 -10.02 -16.91
C LYS A 140 7.70 -11.35 -16.79
N GLU A 141 7.97 -12.37 -17.62
CA GLU A 141 6.96 -13.42 -17.80
C GLU A 141 7.13 -14.71 -16.97
N ASP A 142 8.31 -15.10 -16.46
CA ASP A 142 8.41 -16.37 -15.69
C ASP A 142 9.55 -16.50 -14.65
N ASN A 143 10.44 -15.51 -14.47
CA ASN A 143 11.69 -15.73 -13.70
C ASN A 143 12.23 -14.51 -12.94
N GLN A 144 11.37 -13.57 -12.53
CA GLN A 144 11.81 -12.36 -11.83
C GLN A 144 12.45 -12.67 -10.46
N GLY A 145 11.88 -13.61 -9.71
CA GLY A 145 12.39 -14.02 -8.39
C GLY A 145 13.86 -14.46 -8.44
N PRO A 146 14.22 -15.51 -9.22
CA PRO A 146 15.61 -15.98 -9.32
C PRO A 146 16.61 -14.90 -9.78
N VAL A 147 16.22 -14.07 -10.75
CA VAL A 147 17.07 -12.97 -11.24
C VAL A 147 17.37 -11.97 -10.13
N ILE A 148 16.35 -11.57 -9.37
CA ILE A 148 16.51 -10.60 -8.29
C ILE A 148 17.31 -11.20 -7.13
N SER A 149 17.07 -12.47 -6.78
CA SER A 149 17.83 -13.19 -5.75
C SER A 149 19.33 -13.22 -6.03
N LEU A 150 19.76 -13.31 -7.30
CA LEU A 150 21.18 -13.26 -7.68
C LEU A 150 21.85 -11.93 -7.33
N MET A 151 21.09 -10.83 -7.24
CA MET A 151 21.60 -9.50 -6.92
C MET A 151 21.62 -9.22 -5.41
N MET A 152 20.78 -9.90 -4.63
CA MET A 152 20.56 -9.56 -3.22
C MET A 152 21.81 -9.62 -2.35
N ALA A 153 22.67 -10.62 -2.54
CA ALA A 153 23.94 -10.71 -1.81
C ALA A 153 24.85 -9.50 -2.05
N TYR A 154 24.89 -9.00 -3.30
CA TYR A 154 25.67 -7.82 -3.67
C TYR A 154 25.04 -6.53 -3.16
N ILE A 155 23.71 -6.46 -3.16
CA ILE A 155 22.98 -5.32 -2.57
C ILE A 155 23.23 -5.26 -1.06
N PHE A 156 23.15 -6.38 -0.34
CA PHE A 156 23.44 -6.39 1.10
C PHE A 156 24.90 -6.05 1.40
N ASN A 157 25.85 -6.55 0.61
CA ASN A 157 27.25 -6.16 0.73
C ASN A 157 27.45 -4.65 0.47
N ALA A 158 26.71 -4.07 -0.47
CA ALA A 158 26.75 -2.63 -0.75
C ALA A 158 26.11 -1.79 0.36
N MET A 159 25.05 -2.28 1.02
CA MET A 159 24.38 -1.60 2.14
C MET A 159 25.28 -1.43 3.38
N THR A 160 26.21 -2.35 3.57
CA THR A 160 27.21 -2.35 4.66
C THR A 160 28.57 -1.80 4.24
N HIS A 161 28.69 -1.27 3.02
CA HIS A 161 29.94 -0.72 2.48
C HIS A 161 30.43 0.50 3.29
N LEU A 162 31.76 0.71 3.38
CA LEU A 162 32.33 1.83 4.14
C LEU A 162 31.92 3.21 3.57
N ALA A 163 31.89 3.33 2.25
CA ALA A 163 31.51 4.57 1.56
C ALA A 163 29.98 4.77 1.55
N ILE A 164 29.52 5.90 2.11
CA ILE A 164 28.08 6.22 2.29
C ILE A 164 27.31 6.35 0.97
N ASP A 165 27.94 6.87 -0.08
CA ASP A 165 27.35 7.03 -1.40
C ASP A 165 27.08 5.69 -2.10
N ILE A 166 27.88 4.66 -1.80
CA ILE A 166 27.63 3.28 -2.24
C ILE A 166 26.46 2.69 -1.45
N ARG A 167 26.43 2.87 -0.12
CA ARG A 167 25.30 2.41 0.72
C ARG A 167 23.97 2.99 0.26
N LEU A 168 23.91 4.31 0.04
CA LEU A 168 22.69 5.00 -0.42
C LEU A 168 22.23 4.50 -1.80
N MET A 169 23.17 4.19 -2.69
CA MET A 169 22.82 3.61 -3.98
C MET A 169 22.32 2.18 -3.84
N ALA A 170 22.84 1.40 -2.90
CA ALA A 170 22.37 0.06 -2.58
C ALA A 170 20.89 0.05 -2.17
N PHE A 171 20.45 1.02 -1.35
CA PHE A 171 19.03 1.18 -1.01
C PHE A 171 18.16 1.45 -2.25
N LYS A 172 18.65 2.24 -3.22
CA LYS A 172 17.93 2.42 -4.49
C LYS A 172 17.84 1.14 -5.32
N PHE A 173 18.93 0.36 -5.39
CA PHE A 173 18.90 -0.95 -6.07
C PHE A 173 17.94 -1.93 -5.38
N PHE A 174 17.89 -1.90 -4.05
CA PHE A 174 16.95 -2.70 -3.29
C PHE A 174 15.49 -2.26 -3.50
N ASP A 175 15.21 -0.96 -3.48
CA ASP A 175 13.89 -0.44 -3.81
C ASP A 175 13.41 -0.93 -5.17
N LEU A 176 14.31 -0.95 -6.16
CA LEU A 176 14.03 -1.48 -7.49
C LEU A 176 13.77 -3.00 -7.46
N ALA A 177 14.51 -3.76 -6.64
CA ALA A 177 14.25 -5.19 -6.47
C ALA A 177 12.85 -5.46 -5.88
N VAL A 178 12.45 -4.68 -4.87
CA VAL A 178 11.14 -4.78 -4.22
C VAL A 178 10.00 -4.38 -5.16
N GLU A 179 10.20 -3.34 -5.99
CA GLU A 179 9.20 -2.91 -6.99
C GLU A 179 8.85 -4.02 -8.00
N TYR A 180 9.83 -4.83 -8.40
CA TYR A 180 9.65 -5.90 -9.38
C TYR A 180 9.31 -7.26 -8.75
N HIS A 181 9.71 -7.52 -7.50
CA HIS A 181 9.36 -8.76 -6.80
C HIS A 181 9.10 -8.51 -5.30
N PRO A 182 7.91 -7.98 -4.94
CA PRO A 182 7.56 -7.67 -3.55
C PRO A 182 7.70 -8.81 -2.53
N PRO A 183 7.37 -10.09 -2.87
CA PRO A 183 7.48 -11.20 -1.91
C PRO A 183 8.90 -11.41 -1.34
N LEU A 184 9.94 -10.96 -2.05
CA LEU A 184 11.34 -11.00 -1.63
C LEU A 184 11.58 -10.36 -0.27
N PHE A 185 10.78 -9.33 0.06
CA PHE A 185 10.94 -8.60 1.31
C PHE A 185 10.86 -9.54 2.52
N PHE A 186 9.89 -10.46 2.54
CA PHE A 186 9.67 -11.37 3.66
C PHE A 186 10.88 -12.29 3.89
N SER A 187 11.45 -12.85 2.83
CA SER A 187 12.61 -13.75 2.90
C SER A 187 13.86 -13.11 3.49
N TYR A 188 13.96 -11.78 3.47
CA TYR A 188 15.13 -11.05 3.98
C TYR A 188 14.78 -9.95 4.98
N ALA A 189 13.55 -9.92 5.52
CA ALA A 189 13.04 -8.81 6.30
C ALA A 189 13.95 -8.46 7.48
N GLU A 190 14.50 -9.47 8.16
CA GLU A 190 15.44 -9.28 9.26
C GLU A 190 16.67 -8.45 8.85
N LYS A 191 17.35 -8.85 7.76
CA LYS A 191 18.55 -8.20 7.25
C LYS A 191 18.25 -6.81 6.71
N ILE A 192 17.12 -6.66 6.03
CA ILE A 192 16.68 -5.39 5.46
C ILE A 192 16.43 -4.38 6.58
N LEU A 193 15.64 -4.74 7.59
CA LEU A 193 15.33 -3.87 8.72
C LEU A 193 16.59 -3.53 9.51
N GLN A 194 17.51 -4.48 9.71
CA GLN A 194 18.80 -4.19 10.35
C GLN A 194 19.62 -3.18 9.55
N ASN A 195 19.67 -3.30 8.22
CA ASN A 195 20.41 -2.34 7.39
C ASN A 195 19.80 -0.94 7.43
N TYR A 196 18.46 -0.83 7.49
CA TYR A 196 17.77 0.44 7.70
C TYR A 196 18.05 1.01 9.10
N GLU A 197 18.04 0.19 10.15
CA GLU A 197 18.43 0.59 11.51
C GLU A 197 19.87 1.13 11.51
N ASP A 198 20.82 0.42 10.90
CA ASP A 198 22.22 0.78 10.82
C ASP A 198 22.47 2.08 10.04
N ILE A 199 21.76 2.31 8.92
CA ILE A 199 21.91 3.56 8.16
C ILE A 199 21.23 4.75 8.85
N LEU A 200 20.18 4.50 9.65
CA LEU A 200 19.43 5.52 10.39
C LEU A 200 20.08 5.88 11.76
N GLN A 201 20.82 4.95 12.36
CA GLN A 201 21.47 5.17 13.65
C GLN A 201 22.88 5.76 13.51
N LYS A 202 23.66 5.29 12.53
CA LYS A 202 25.11 5.57 12.46
C LYS A 202 25.47 6.81 11.64
N ASN A 203 24.53 7.41 10.91
CA ASN A 203 24.83 8.52 10.01
C ASN A 203 24.16 9.81 10.46
N GLN A 204 24.87 10.64 11.24
CA GLN A 204 24.42 12.01 11.61
C GLN A 204 24.29 12.98 10.40
N PHE A 205 24.47 12.48 9.17
CA PHE A 205 24.43 13.24 7.91
C PHE A 205 23.05 13.79 7.52
N TYR A 206 22.00 13.50 8.29
CA TYR A 206 20.64 14.03 8.05
C TYR A 206 20.59 15.55 8.00
N LEU A 207 21.54 16.21 8.67
CA LEU A 207 21.67 17.67 8.69
C LEU A 207 22.36 18.22 7.44
N GLU A 208 23.19 17.43 6.73
CA GLU A 208 23.99 17.90 5.59
C GLU A 208 23.30 17.67 4.23
N ASP A 209 22.51 16.60 4.05
CA ASP A 209 21.75 16.33 2.81
C ASP A 209 20.39 15.64 3.10
N ARG A 210 19.38 16.47 3.37
CA ARG A 210 18.01 16.02 3.66
C ARG A 210 17.38 15.26 2.50
N GLY A 211 17.79 15.53 1.26
CA GLY A 211 17.31 14.83 0.05
C GLY A 211 17.72 13.35 0.02
N LYS A 212 18.94 13.02 0.44
CA LYS A 212 19.38 11.61 0.56
C LYS A 212 18.60 10.86 1.63
N LEU A 213 18.40 11.48 2.79
CA LEU A 213 17.61 10.88 3.88
C LEU A 213 16.17 10.61 3.45
N LYS A 214 15.51 11.59 2.81
CA LYS A 214 14.15 11.42 2.27
C LYS A 214 14.02 10.16 1.43
N ASN A 215 14.99 9.88 0.55
CA ASN A 215 14.95 8.70 -0.32
C ASN A 215 15.07 7.39 0.47
N VAL A 216 15.96 7.34 1.46
CA VAL A 216 16.12 6.17 2.34
C VAL A 216 14.84 5.91 3.13
N LEU A 217 14.26 6.94 3.74
CA LEU A 217 13.01 6.81 4.49
C LEU A 217 11.83 6.42 3.58
N ALA A 218 11.75 6.97 2.38
CA ALA A 218 10.71 6.58 1.42
C ALA A 218 10.83 5.10 1.01
N GLY A 219 12.05 4.57 0.91
CA GLY A 219 12.28 3.13 0.70
C GLY A 219 11.84 2.29 1.90
N LEU A 220 12.16 2.73 3.11
CA LEU A 220 11.68 2.07 4.34
C LEU A 220 10.15 2.05 4.42
N VAL A 221 9.47 3.16 4.11
CA VAL A 221 8.00 3.22 4.06
C VAL A 221 7.45 2.18 3.09
N ARG A 222 8.01 2.05 1.88
CA ARG A 222 7.60 1.01 0.91
C ARG A 222 7.75 -0.40 1.47
N CYS A 223 8.85 -0.67 2.16
CA CYS A 223 9.07 -1.98 2.79
C CYS A 223 8.05 -2.28 3.89
N LEU A 224 7.77 -1.30 4.76
CA LEU A 224 6.82 -1.47 5.85
C LEU A 224 5.36 -1.54 5.35
N LEU A 225 5.05 -0.93 4.20
CA LEU A 225 3.76 -1.08 3.52
C LEU A 225 3.50 -2.51 3.01
N LEU A 226 4.54 -3.30 2.75
CA LEU A 226 4.38 -4.70 2.36
C LEU A 226 4.05 -5.61 3.54
N LEU A 227 4.20 -5.13 4.77
CA LEU A 227 3.83 -5.90 5.94
C LEU A 227 2.30 -6.10 5.98
N PRO A 228 1.83 -7.33 6.27
CA PRO A 228 0.41 -7.63 6.29
C PRO A 228 -0.32 -6.78 7.33
N SER A 229 -1.44 -6.19 6.90
CA SER A 229 -2.33 -5.40 7.74
C SER A 229 -3.68 -6.11 7.90
N SER A 230 -4.40 -5.80 8.98
CA SER A 230 -5.64 -6.45 9.41
C SER A 230 -6.77 -6.54 8.36
N LYS A 231 -6.72 -5.78 7.27
CA LYS A 231 -7.76 -5.78 6.21
C LYS A 231 -7.51 -6.79 5.07
N GLU A 232 -6.27 -7.21 4.82
CA GLU A 232 -5.92 -7.98 3.61
C GLU A 232 -5.99 -9.51 3.78
N VAL A 233 -5.91 -10.02 5.01
CA VAL A 233 -5.94 -11.47 5.28
C VAL A 233 -7.30 -12.08 4.95
N ASN A 234 -8.39 -11.31 5.05
CA ASN A 234 -9.74 -11.77 4.66
C ASN A 234 -9.91 -12.01 3.15
N LEU A 235 -9.00 -11.46 2.31
CA LEU A 235 -9.00 -11.67 0.86
C LEU A 235 -8.04 -12.79 0.43
N LEU A 236 -6.89 -12.92 1.09
CA LEU A 236 -5.94 -14.01 0.85
C LEU A 236 -6.49 -15.38 1.28
N ALA A 237 -7.26 -15.44 2.36
CA ALA A 237 -7.89 -16.68 2.81
C ALA A 237 -9.04 -17.18 1.90
N LYS A 238 -9.54 -16.35 0.96
CA LYS A 238 -10.67 -16.70 0.09
C LYS A 238 -10.30 -16.97 -1.38
N ASN A 239 -9.09 -16.63 -1.82
CA ASN A 239 -8.74 -16.60 -3.25
C ASN A 239 -7.47 -17.41 -3.61
N VAL A 240 -7.25 -18.58 -3.00
CA VAL A 240 -6.26 -19.53 -3.55
C VAL A 240 -7.01 -20.64 -4.30
N PRO A 241 -7.15 -20.55 -5.64
CA PRO A 241 -7.46 -21.72 -6.44
C PRO A 241 -6.23 -22.63 -6.46
N GLU A 242 -6.40 -23.86 -6.00
CA GLU A 242 -5.43 -24.95 -6.11
C GLU A 242 -5.07 -25.18 -7.59
N GLN A 243 -3.97 -24.61 -8.05
CA GLN A 243 -3.35 -25.00 -9.32
C GLN A 243 -1.97 -25.58 -9.06
N LYS A 244 -1.94 -26.91 -9.20
CA LYS A 244 -0.79 -27.80 -9.36
C LYS A 244 0.38 -27.12 -10.08
N ILE A 245 1.46 -26.86 -9.35
CA ILE A 245 2.82 -26.87 -9.89
C ILE A 245 3.65 -27.80 -8.99
N LEU A 246 4.10 -28.91 -9.55
CA LEU A 246 5.07 -29.81 -8.94
C LEU A 246 6.41 -29.09 -8.84
N GLN A 247 6.70 -28.51 -7.67
CA GLN A 247 8.05 -28.40 -7.11
C GLN A 247 7.90 -28.32 -5.59
N ALA A 248 8.52 -29.28 -4.91
CA ALA A 248 8.43 -29.51 -3.48
C ALA A 248 8.85 -28.28 -2.68
N PHE A 249 7.91 -27.68 -1.96
CA PHE A 249 8.02 -27.14 -0.60
C PHE A 249 6.61 -26.68 -0.21
N GLU A 250 5.87 -27.54 0.49
CA GLU A 250 4.70 -27.09 1.26
C GLU A 250 5.21 -26.02 2.24
N HIS A 251 4.70 -24.79 2.12
CA HIS A 251 4.99 -23.75 3.11
C HIS A 251 4.24 -24.08 4.39
N ASP A 252 4.92 -24.81 5.26
CA ASP A 252 4.45 -25.14 6.60
C ASP A 252 4.13 -23.86 7.39
N VAL A 253 2.88 -23.76 7.86
CA VAL A 253 2.31 -22.73 8.73
C VAL A 253 3.25 -22.29 9.90
N PRO A 254 4.04 -23.17 10.54
CA PRO A 254 5.08 -22.79 11.52
C PRO A 254 6.12 -21.76 11.05
N THR A 255 6.48 -21.76 9.76
CA THR A 255 7.57 -20.91 9.21
C THR A 255 7.15 -19.44 9.18
N VAL A 256 5.88 -19.19 8.89
CA VAL A 256 5.30 -17.84 8.83
C VAL A 256 5.32 -17.18 10.22
N PHE A 257 4.92 -17.90 11.27
CA PHE A 257 4.93 -17.35 12.63
C PHE A 257 6.34 -17.00 13.14
N ALA A 258 7.35 -17.80 12.78
CA ALA A 258 8.74 -17.52 13.12
C ALA A 258 9.24 -16.23 12.44
N GLU A 259 8.93 -16.03 11.17
CA GLU A 259 9.27 -14.81 10.42
C GLU A 259 8.61 -13.55 11.02
N TYR A 260 7.34 -13.64 11.44
CA TYR A 260 6.65 -12.54 12.12
C TYR A 260 7.33 -12.14 13.43
N SER A 261 7.71 -13.11 14.27
CA SER A 261 8.40 -12.84 15.54
C SER A 261 9.73 -12.12 15.33
N VAL A 262 10.49 -12.51 14.30
CA VAL A 262 11.76 -11.86 13.93
C VAL A 262 11.53 -10.41 13.48
N ILE A 263 10.52 -10.16 12.65
CA ILE A 263 10.17 -8.81 12.18
C ILE A 263 9.76 -7.92 13.37
N ILE A 264 8.91 -8.42 14.27
CA ILE A 264 8.49 -7.71 15.49
C ILE A 264 9.72 -7.29 16.31
N LYS A 265 10.69 -8.20 16.53
CA LYS A 265 11.92 -7.88 17.27
C LYS A 265 12.73 -6.77 16.58
N LYS A 266 12.90 -6.83 15.26
CA LYS A 266 13.64 -5.80 14.51
C LYS A 266 12.93 -4.45 14.53
N LEU A 267 11.60 -4.42 14.40
CA LEU A 267 10.84 -3.18 14.52
C LEU A 267 10.95 -2.55 15.92
N LYS A 268 11.10 -3.36 16.98
CA LYS A 268 11.28 -2.84 18.35
C LYS A 268 12.57 -2.05 18.49
N ASN A 269 13.61 -2.43 17.75
CA ASN A 269 14.89 -1.71 17.72
C ASN A 269 14.82 -0.48 16.79
N LEU A 270 14.13 -0.61 15.66
CA LEU A 270 14.01 0.46 14.66
C LEU A 270 13.16 1.65 15.14
N VAL A 271 12.09 1.40 15.88
CA VAL A 271 11.17 2.47 16.34
C VAL A 271 11.87 3.54 17.19
N PRO A 272 12.68 3.20 18.21
CA PRO A 272 13.48 4.19 18.94
C PRO A 272 14.43 4.99 18.04
N VAL A 273 15.04 4.36 17.03
CA VAL A 273 15.91 5.05 16.07
C VAL A 273 15.12 6.08 15.26
N LEU A 274 13.93 5.69 14.74
CA LEU A 274 13.03 6.58 14.02
C LEU A 274 12.53 7.75 14.88
N VAL A 275 12.17 7.48 16.14
CA VAL A 275 11.74 8.53 17.08
C VAL A 275 12.88 9.51 17.38
N ASN A 276 14.11 9.03 17.59
CA ASN A 276 15.26 9.92 17.76
C ASN A 276 15.53 10.73 16.48
N CYS A 277 15.45 10.10 15.30
CA CYS A 277 15.57 10.81 14.02
C CYS A 277 14.52 11.92 13.89
N PHE A 278 13.28 11.68 14.34
CA PHE A 278 12.24 12.71 14.37
C PHE A 278 12.58 13.85 15.33
N GLN A 279 13.12 13.53 16.52
CA GLN A 279 13.53 14.52 17.52
C GLN A 279 14.63 15.46 16.99
N ASP A 280 15.54 14.96 16.15
CA ASP A 280 16.60 15.76 15.52
C ASP A 280 16.06 16.87 14.60
N PHE A 281 14.82 16.74 14.11
CA PHE A 281 14.16 17.78 13.29
C PHE A 281 13.41 18.83 14.13
N LEU A 282 13.20 18.62 15.43
CA LEU A 282 12.44 19.57 16.27
C LEU A 282 13.06 20.96 16.36
N PRO A 283 14.39 21.15 16.45
CA PRO A 283 14.98 22.49 16.43
C PRO A 283 14.66 23.26 15.15
N VAL A 284 14.55 22.56 14.01
CA VAL A 284 14.28 23.15 12.68
C VAL A 284 12.84 23.69 12.58
N ILE A 285 11.92 23.17 13.38
CA ILE A 285 10.51 23.57 13.38
C ILE A 285 10.33 25.03 13.82
N HIS A 286 11.25 25.57 14.63
CA HIS A 286 11.13 26.91 15.19
C HIS A 286 11.47 28.04 14.21
N ASP A 287 12.29 27.79 13.18
CA ASP A 287 12.81 28.85 12.29
C ASP A 287 12.16 28.87 10.89
N SER A 288 11.73 27.72 10.36
CA SER A 288 10.85 27.50 9.18
C SER A 288 11.06 26.10 8.61
N LEU A 289 9.98 25.37 8.36
CA LEU A 289 10.06 23.98 7.88
C LEU A 289 10.20 23.92 6.35
N ASP A 290 11.40 23.65 5.83
CA ASP A 290 11.62 23.43 4.40
C ASP A 290 10.99 22.12 3.88
N ALA A 291 10.85 22.00 2.56
CA ALA A 291 10.16 20.87 1.92
C ALA A 291 10.86 19.52 2.15
N GLN A 292 12.20 19.50 2.21
CA GLN A 292 12.94 18.26 2.43
C GLN A 292 12.84 17.80 3.88
N SER A 293 12.92 18.73 4.85
CA SER A 293 12.67 18.41 6.26
C SER A 293 11.25 17.88 6.47
N PHE A 294 10.25 18.54 5.89
CA PHE A 294 8.86 18.08 5.92
C PHE A 294 8.71 16.66 5.38
N ASP A 295 9.27 16.38 4.20
CA ASP A 295 9.21 15.05 3.58
C ASP A 295 9.90 13.98 4.45
N CYS A 296 11.03 14.31 5.08
CA CYS A 296 11.72 13.42 6.01
C CYS A 296 10.85 13.12 7.24
N MET A 297 10.35 14.15 7.93
CA MET A 297 9.49 14.00 9.09
C MET A 297 8.23 13.18 8.76
N LEU A 298 7.59 13.46 7.63
CA LEU A 298 6.39 12.73 7.19
C LEU A 298 6.69 11.26 6.90
N ASN A 299 7.81 10.94 6.25
CA ASN A 299 8.18 9.54 6.01
C ASN A 299 8.56 8.82 7.31
N ILE A 300 9.20 9.49 8.27
CA ILE A 300 9.44 8.92 9.60
C ILE A 300 8.12 8.56 10.29
N LEU A 301 7.15 9.50 10.32
CA LEU A 301 5.84 9.26 10.92
C LEU A 301 5.09 8.12 10.22
N ARG A 302 5.15 8.03 8.89
CA ARG A 302 4.57 6.90 8.14
C ARG A 302 5.24 5.58 8.48
N SER A 303 6.56 5.54 8.59
CA SER A 303 7.28 4.33 9.03
C SER A 303 6.86 3.91 10.43
N LEU A 304 6.69 4.85 11.35
CA LEU A 304 6.20 4.60 12.70
C LEU A 304 4.77 4.07 12.70
N ASP A 305 3.87 4.67 11.92
CA ASP A 305 2.47 4.24 11.78
C ASP A 305 2.37 2.80 11.24
N HIS A 306 3.12 2.46 10.17
CA HIS A 306 3.15 1.10 9.65
C HIS A 306 3.72 0.09 10.65
N ALA A 307 4.78 0.46 11.37
CA ALA A 307 5.33 -0.38 12.43
C ALA A 307 4.27 -0.63 13.52
N VAL A 308 3.61 0.42 14.03
CA VAL A 308 2.55 0.32 15.04
C VAL A 308 1.39 -0.57 14.57
N LYS A 309 0.90 -0.38 13.35
CA LYS A 309 -0.16 -1.23 12.75
C LYS A 309 0.26 -2.70 12.70
N PHE A 310 1.50 -2.98 12.31
CA PHE A 310 2.01 -4.34 12.28
C PHE A 310 2.18 -4.95 13.68
N PHE A 311 2.64 -4.17 14.66
CA PHE A 311 2.71 -4.61 16.05
C PHE A 311 1.34 -5.01 16.60
N ILE A 312 0.33 -4.16 16.37
CA ILE A 312 -1.05 -4.41 16.80
C ILE A 312 -1.59 -5.69 16.14
N HIS A 313 -1.34 -5.86 14.83
CA HIS A 313 -1.73 -7.08 14.12
C HIS A 313 -1.06 -8.34 14.68
N GLY A 314 0.24 -8.27 15.00
CA GLY A 314 0.98 -9.39 15.60
C GLY A 314 0.42 -9.82 16.96
N VAL A 315 -0.13 -8.88 17.75
CA VAL A 315 -0.79 -9.18 19.03
C VAL A 315 -2.12 -9.93 18.82
N GLN A 316 -2.86 -9.64 17.74
CA GLN A 316 -4.17 -10.24 17.46
C GLN A 316 -4.11 -11.68 16.92
N GLN A 317 -3.01 -12.09 16.27
CA GLN A 317 -2.91 -13.38 15.58
C GLN A 317 -2.41 -14.58 16.42
N GLY A 318 -2.17 -14.43 17.73
CA GLY A 318 -1.90 -15.60 18.59
C GLY A 318 -0.94 -15.39 19.74
N HIS A 319 -1.38 -14.66 20.76
CA HIS A 319 -1.05 -14.99 22.15
C HIS A 319 -2.36 -14.97 22.98
N PRO A 320 -2.65 -16.00 23.82
CA PRO A 320 -3.89 -16.07 24.62
C PRO A 320 -4.02 -15.00 25.71
N GLU A 321 -2.99 -14.18 25.90
CA GLU A 321 -3.01 -12.97 26.71
C GLU A 321 -2.29 -11.89 25.89
N PRO A 322 -2.78 -10.64 25.84
CA PRO A 322 -2.00 -9.57 25.23
C PRO A 322 -0.67 -9.53 26.00
N PRO A 323 0.50 -9.83 25.39
CA PRO A 323 1.75 -9.50 26.05
C PRO A 323 1.63 -8.00 26.34
N PRO A 324 1.79 -7.56 27.60
CA PRO A 324 1.60 -6.16 27.97
C PRO A 324 2.37 -5.36 26.94
N VAL A 325 1.70 -4.46 26.23
CA VAL A 325 2.30 -3.61 25.22
C VAL A 325 3.65 -3.20 25.78
N ASP A 326 4.73 -3.72 25.21
CA ASP A 326 6.03 -3.75 25.85
C ASP A 326 6.31 -2.34 26.36
N GLN A 327 6.34 -2.16 27.68
CA GLN A 327 6.27 -0.81 28.28
C GLN A 327 7.35 0.09 27.67
N SER A 328 8.46 -0.49 27.23
CA SER A 328 9.52 0.14 26.46
C SER A 328 9.06 0.77 25.14
N PHE A 329 8.40 0.01 24.26
CA PHE A 329 7.93 0.44 22.94
C PHE A 329 6.96 1.62 23.04
N SER A 330 5.96 1.48 23.91
CA SER A 330 4.95 2.51 24.13
C SER A 330 5.46 3.69 24.94
N SER A 331 6.35 3.46 25.92
CA SER A 331 6.98 4.55 26.67
C SER A 331 7.81 5.44 25.76
N VAL A 332 8.54 4.88 24.78
CA VAL A 332 9.32 5.69 23.83
C VAL A 332 8.39 6.55 22.99
N LEU A 333 7.35 5.97 22.38
CA LEU A 333 6.39 6.74 21.57
C LEU A 333 5.66 7.80 22.41
N LEU A 334 5.16 7.44 23.59
CA LEU A 334 4.47 8.38 24.48
C LEU A 334 5.39 9.52 24.95
N LYS A 335 6.58 9.20 25.50
CA LYS A 335 7.44 10.21 26.15
C LYS A 335 8.22 11.08 25.17
N LYS A 336 8.55 10.56 23.98
CA LYS A 336 9.45 11.25 23.03
C LYS A 336 8.76 11.80 21.80
N LEU A 337 7.72 11.14 21.29
CA LEU A 337 7.00 11.56 20.09
C LEU A 337 5.72 12.33 20.46
N LEU A 338 4.85 11.70 21.25
CA LEU A 338 3.51 12.23 21.52
C LEU A 338 3.53 13.45 22.46
N VAL A 339 4.52 13.58 23.35
CA VAL A 339 4.70 14.77 24.21
C VAL A 339 4.94 16.05 23.41
N VAL A 340 5.50 15.95 22.20
CA VAL A 340 5.78 17.09 21.33
C VAL A 340 4.52 17.64 20.67
N PHE A 341 3.39 16.92 20.77
CA PHE A 341 2.14 17.33 20.16
C PHE A 341 1.45 18.48 20.93
N PRO A 342 0.92 19.50 20.23
CA PRO A 342 1.05 19.78 18.79
C PRO A 342 2.40 20.43 18.45
N LEU A 343 2.93 20.18 17.24
CA LEU A 343 4.25 20.67 16.82
C LEU A 343 4.36 22.21 16.74
N SER A 344 3.24 22.93 16.63
CA SER A 344 3.17 24.39 16.67
C SER A 344 1.93 24.86 17.45
N PRO A 345 2.00 25.95 18.22
CA PRO A 345 0.83 26.57 18.84
C PRO A 345 -0.07 27.19 17.75
N MET A 346 -1.38 26.97 17.84
CA MET A 346 -2.44 27.33 16.88
C MET A 346 -2.59 28.82 16.52
N HIS A 347 -1.65 29.70 16.88
CA HIS A 347 -1.84 31.16 16.85
C HIS A 347 -0.80 31.98 16.07
N HIS A 348 0.24 31.36 15.47
CA HIS A 348 1.29 32.14 14.79
C HIS A 348 1.90 31.47 13.55
N LEU A 349 1.12 31.21 12.49
CA LEU A 349 1.67 30.67 11.24
C LEU A 349 1.06 31.33 9.98
N SER A 350 1.91 31.53 8.98
CA SER A 350 1.58 32.03 7.64
C SER A 350 0.78 30.98 6.83
N GLU A 351 -0.19 31.42 6.00
CA GLU A 351 -1.15 30.57 5.25
C GLU A 351 -0.54 29.40 4.45
N LYS A 352 0.75 29.45 4.07
CA LYS A 352 1.41 28.38 3.29
C LYS A 352 2.19 27.36 4.13
N ASP A 353 2.65 27.75 5.31
CA ASP A 353 3.38 26.86 6.22
C ASP A 353 2.41 26.07 7.11
N ASP A 354 1.19 26.58 7.26
CA ASP A 354 0.11 25.99 8.07
C ASP A 354 -0.26 24.55 7.64
N ASP A 355 -0.41 24.30 6.33
CA ASP A 355 -0.79 22.98 5.81
C ASP A 355 0.23 21.88 6.16
N ARG A 356 1.54 22.19 6.26
CA ARG A 356 2.58 21.19 6.56
C ARG A 356 2.52 20.75 8.02
N TYR A 357 2.34 21.68 8.94
CA TYR A 357 2.22 21.36 10.36
C TYR A 357 0.93 20.59 10.64
N VAL A 358 -0.18 20.96 9.98
CA VAL A 358 -1.43 20.20 10.05
C VAL A 358 -1.23 18.76 9.56
N ILE A 359 -0.54 18.55 8.43
CA ILE A 359 -0.23 17.18 7.93
C ILE A 359 0.57 16.37 8.96
N LEU A 360 1.61 16.96 9.55
CA LEU A 360 2.44 16.27 10.53
C LEU A 360 1.65 15.95 11.81
N ASN A 361 0.85 16.89 12.29
CA ASN A 361 -0.02 16.68 13.46
C ASN A 361 -1.09 15.62 13.19
N ILE A 362 -1.66 15.53 11.98
CA ILE A 362 -2.57 14.45 11.57
C ILE A 362 -1.84 13.11 11.61
N ALA A 363 -0.64 13.01 11.04
CA ALA A 363 0.13 11.77 11.07
C ALA A 363 0.49 11.32 12.50
N ILE A 364 0.83 12.26 13.40
CA ILE A 364 1.01 11.97 14.83
C ILE A 364 -0.31 11.50 15.47
N THR A 365 -1.44 12.14 15.11
CA THR A 365 -2.77 11.79 15.59
C THR A 365 -3.16 10.38 15.15
N GLU A 366 -2.91 9.99 13.89
CA GLU A 366 -3.17 8.63 13.41
C GLU A 366 -2.38 7.59 14.21
N ILE A 367 -1.08 7.81 14.43
CA ILE A 367 -0.25 6.93 15.28
C ILE A 367 -0.85 6.84 16.69
N PHE A 368 -1.22 7.98 17.27
CA PHE A 368 -1.85 8.04 18.59
C PHE A 368 -3.16 7.24 18.63
N MET A 369 -4.02 7.35 17.62
CA MET A 369 -5.31 6.64 17.60
C MET A 369 -5.10 5.13 17.61
N HIS A 370 -4.20 4.59 16.77
CA HIS A 370 -3.88 3.16 16.78
C HIS A 370 -3.31 2.71 18.14
N LEU A 371 -2.42 3.49 18.75
CA LEU A 371 -1.83 3.18 20.05
C LEU A 371 -2.85 3.27 21.20
N SER A 372 -3.73 4.26 21.17
CA SER A 372 -4.75 4.49 22.19
C SER A 372 -5.71 3.32 22.29
N GLU A 373 -5.88 2.52 21.22
CA GLU A 373 -6.68 1.30 21.27
C GLU A 373 -6.17 0.31 22.33
N TRP A 374 -4.88 0.36 22.66
CA TRP A 374 -4.17 -0.63 23.47
C TRP A 374 -3.51 -0.05 24.73
N ILE A 375 -3.50 1.27 24.88
CA ILE A 375 -2.84 1.97 25.99
C ILE A 375 -3.82 3.00 26.56
N CYS A 376 -3.78 3.23 27.87
CA CYS A 376 -4.48 4.33 28.51
C CYS A 376 -3.56 5.57 28.54
N PRO A 377 -3.73 6.57 27.65
CA PRO A 377 -2.90 7.76 27.64
C PRO A 377 -3.25 8.68 28.82
N PRO A 378 -2.31 9.55 29.27
CA PRO A 378 -2.62 10.59 30.26
C PRO A 378 -3.77 11.50 29.78
N ALA A 379 -4.70 11.84 30.67
CA ALA A 379 -5.90 12.62 30.33
C ALA A 379 -5.58 13.94 29.61
N VAL A 380 -4.58 14.69 30.11
CA VAL A 380 -4.12 15.96 29.51
C VAL A 380 -3.65 15.78 28.06
N LEU A 381 -2.95 14.67 27.77
CA LEU A 381 -2.49 14.37 26.42
C LEU A 381 -3.68 14.03 25.52
N PHE A 382 -4.61 13.23 26.02
CA PHE A 382 -5.81 12.84 25.28
C PHE A 382 -6.66 14.06 24.92
N GLU A 383 -6.88 14.99 25.84
CA GLU A 383 -7.63 16.23 25.58
C GLU A 383 -7.01 17.10 24.49
N LYS A 384 -5.66 17.17 24.41
CA LYS A 384 -4.97 17.87 23.31
C LYS A 384 -5.31 17.25 21.96
N PHE A 385 -5.31 15.92 21.85
CA PHE A 385 -5.68 15.22 20.63
C PHE A 385 -7.15 15.41 20.28
N LEU A 386 -8.06 15.38 21.27
CA LEU A 386 -9.48 15.65 21.03
C LEU A 386 -9.72 17.07 20.51
N THR A 387 -9.04 18.06 21.11
CA THR A 387 -9.07 19.46 20.67
C THR A 387 -8.61 19.60 19.22
N PHE A 388 -7.53 18.90 18.85
CA PHE A 388 -7.02 18.91 17.48
C PHE A 388 -7.96 18.22 16.48
N VAL A 389 -8.53 17.07 16.84
CA VAL A 389 -9.49 16.35 15.99
C VAL A 389 -10.71 17.22 15.73
N GLU A 390 -11.25 17.87 16.76
CA GLU A 390 -12.34 18.84 16.61
C GLU A 390 -11.95 20.00 15.69
N TYR A 391 -10.76 20.59 15.88
CA TYR A 391 -10.24 21.64 15.02
C TYR A 391 -10.18 21.22 13.54
N VAL A 392 -9.60 20.05 13.24
CA VAL A 392 -9.49 19.53 11.87
C VAL A 392 -10.86 19.24 11.23
N LEU A 393 -11.83 18.81 12.02
CA LEU A 393 -13.21 18.58 11.56
C LEU A 393 -13.96 19.90 11.30
N VAL A 394 -13.76 20.92 12.15
CA VAL A 394 -14.50 22.20 12.12
C VAL A 394 -13.93 23.20 11.13
N GLU A 395 -12.62 23.26 10.92
CA GLU A 395 -11.93 24.34 10.17
C GLU A 395 -12.28 24.38 8.66
N LYS A 396 -13.12 23.46 8.17
CA LYS A 396 -13.50 23.38 6.77
C LYS A 396 -14.75 24.18 6.34
N SER A 397 -14.99 25.36 6.92
CA SER A 397 -15.99 26.30 6.37
C SER A 397 -15.40 27.45 5.54
N CYS A 398 -14.08 27.74 5.55
CA CYS A 398 -13.55 29.01 5.01
C CYS A 398 -12.15 28.99 4.35
N SER A 399 -11.92 28.19 3.29
CA SER A 399 -10.85 28.57 2.34
C SER A 399 -11.27 28.35 0.90
N ASN A 400 -11.48 29.43 0.16
CA ASN A 400 -11.90 29.45 -1.25
C ASN A 400 -10.77 29.11 -2.25
N VAL A 401 -9.60 28.64 -1.79
CA VAL A 401 -8.46 28.33 -2.65
C VAL A 401 -8.51 26.86 -3.10
N ARG A 402 -8.80 26.65 -4.40
CA ARG A 402 -9.03 25.33 -5.04
C ARG A 402 -7.89 24.32 -4.88
N SER A 403 -6.64 24.74 -4.63
CA SER A 403 -5.47 23.85 -4.61
C SER A 403 -5.26 23.08 -3.31
N GLY A 404 -5.79 23.54 -2.16
CA GLY A 404 -5.66 22.88 -0.85
C GLY A 404 -6.82 21.92 -0.51
N LYS A 405 -7.96 22.04 -1.22
CA LYS A 405 -9.19 21.31 -0.89
C LYS A 405 -9.02 19.78 -0.94
N ALA A 406 -8.41 19.25 -2.00
CA ALA A 406 -8.23 17.82 -2.19
C ALA A 406 -7.26 17.19 -1.17
N VAL A 407 -6.18 17.90 -0.83
CA VAL A 407 -5.21 17.46 0.19
C VAL A 407 -5.89 17.40 1.56
N ARG A 408 -6.70 18.42 1.91
CA ARG A 408 -7.47 18.43 3.15
C ARG A 408 -8.63 17.44 3.17
N GLU A 409 -9.23 17.11 2.04
CA GLU A 409 -10.23 16.01 1.98
C GLU A 409 -9.56 14.67 2.29
N LYS A 410 -8.41 14.39 1.68
CA LYS A 410 -7.64 13.18 1.97
C LYS A 410 -7.26 13.08 3.45
N GLN A 411 -6.83 14.19 4.04
CA GLN A 411 -6.50 14.31 5.47
C GLN A 411 -7.67 14.02 6.41
N ILE A 412 -8.84 14.62 6.18
CA ILE A 412 -10.01 14.36 7.05
C ILE A 412 -10.48 12.91 6.88
N SER A 413 -10.44 12.38 5.66
CA SER A 413 -10.80 10.99 5.38
C SER A 413 -9.95 9.96 6.16
N THR A 414 -8.72 10.27 6.55
CA THR A 414 -7.91 9.34 7.36
C THR A 414 -8.28 9.36 8.84
N LEU A 415 -8.80 10.47 9.36
CA LEU A 415 -9.23 10.58 10.77
C LEU A 415 -10.64 10.05 11.02
N ILE A 416 -11.55 10.16 10.05
CA ILE A 416 -12.95 9.73 10.18
C ILE A 416 -13.12 8.30 10.70
N PRO A 417 -12.38 7.28 10.22
CA PRO A 417 -12.52 5.91 10.71
C PRO A 417 -12.27 5.73 12.21
N PHE A 418 -11.60 6.68 12.89
CA PHE A 418 -11.37 6.61 14.34
C PHE A 418 -12.48 7.27 15.16
N ILE A 419 -13.33 8.10 14.54
CA ILE A 419 -14.39 8.85 15.22
C ILE A 419 -15.39 7.94 15.96
N PRO A 420 -15.90 6.83 15.39
CA PRO A 420 -16.85 5.96 16.09
C PRO A 420 -16.30 5.45 17.43
N LYS A 421 -15.06 4.95 17.41
CA LYS A 421 -14.37 4.45 18.61
C LYS A 421 -14.00 5.55 19.59
N LEU A 422 -13.68 6.75 19.11
CA LEU A 422 -13.43 7.90 19.98
C LEU A 422 -14.69 8.31 20.72
N VAL A 423 -15.81 8.43 20.00
CA VAL A 423 -17.13 8.76 20.55
C VAL A 423 -17.56 7.76 21.62
N SER A 424 -17.26 6.47 21.44
CA SER A 424 -17.59 5.45 22.45
C SER A 424 -16.71 5.52 23.71
N ARG A 425 -15.56 6.20 23.65
CA ARG A 425 -14.60 6.31 24.77
C ARG A 425 -14.70 7.61 25.55
N VAL A 426 -15.17 8.69 24.93
CA VAL A 426 -15.29 10.01 25.57
C VAL A 426 -16.65 10.17 26.25
N ILE A 427 -16.68 10.91 27.36
CA ILE A 427 -17.89 11.15 28.17
C ILE A 427 -18.17 12.67 28.21
N GLY A 428 -19.45 13.04 28.37
CA GLY A 428 -19.89 14.42 28.62
C GLY A 428 -19.63 15.36 27.44
N ASN A 429 -19.11 16.56 27.73
CA ASN A 429 -18.97 17.65 26.75
C ASN A 429 -18.14 17.28 25.52
N TRP A 430 -17.10 16.44 25.67
CA TRP A 430 -16.26 16.02 24.55
C TRP A 430 -17.02 15.17 23.53
N LYS A 431 -17.93 14.30 23.99
CA LYS A 431 -18.79 13.49 23.11
C LYS A 431 -19.65 14.40 22.23
N ASN A 432 -20.27 15.42 22.84
CA ASN A 432 -21.14 16.36 22.14
C ASN A 432 -20.37 17.21 21.12
N ARG A 433 -19.20 17.76 21.51
CA ARG A 433 -18.32 18.55 20.63
C ARG A 433 -17.87 17.76 19.39
N LEU A 434 -17.40 16.52 19.58
CA LEU A 434 -16.95 15.68 18.47
C LEU A 434 -18.09 15.30 17.52
N LEU A 435 -19.26 14.95 18.06
CA LEU A 435 -20.42 14.60 17.24
C LEU A 435 -20.98 15.80 16.48
N GLN A 436 -20.97 16.98 17.08
CA GLN A 436 -21.33 18.23 16.42
C GLN A 436 -20.34 18.57 15.29
N ALA A 437 -19.03 18.48 15.57
CA ALA A 437 -17.99 18.70 14.57
C ALA A 437 -18.13 17.71 13.40
N PHE A 438 -18.27 16.42 13.69
CA PHE A 438 -18.48 15.36 12.69
C PHE A 438 -19.74 15.61 11.84
N THR A 439 -20.85 15.99 12.47
CA THR A 439 -22.12 16.25 11.77
C THR A 439 -21.99 17.46 10.84
N LYS A 440 -21.34 18.53 11.31
CA LYS A 440 -21.05 19.71 10.49
C LYS A 440 -20.15 19.35 9.31
N THR A 441 -19.07 18.58 9.53
CA THR A 441 -18.21 18.09 8.45
C THR A 441 -19.00 17.28 7.43
N PHE A 442 -19.90 16.40 7.88
CA PHE A 442 -20.74 15.61 7.00
C PHE A 442 -21.66 16.50 6.14
N GLN A 443 -22.27 17.54 6.71
CA GLN A 443 -23.15 18.48 5.98
C GLN A 443 -22.41 19.33 4.96
N ASP A 444 -21.26 19.90 5.35
CA ASP A 444 -20.48 20.83 4.52
C ASP A 444 -19.78 20.15 3.34
N CYS A 445 -19.60 18.82 3.40
CA CYS A 445 -18.92 18.05 2.36
C CYS A 445 -19.80 17.83 1.11
N SER A 446 -19.19 17.99 -0.07
CA SER A 446 -19.84 17.61 -1.34
C SER A 446 -20.22 16.13 -1.34
N PRO A 447 -21.34 15.75 -1.98
CA PRO A 447 -21.88 14.39 -1.93
C PRO A 447 -20.90 13.32 -2.44
N GLU A 448 -19.98 13.71 -3.33
CA GLU A 448 -18.99 12.84 -3.97
C GLU A 448 -17.62 12.83 -3.28
N SER A 449 -17.42 13.61 -2.20
CA SER A 449 -16.10 13.71 -1.58
C SER A 449 -15.70 12.40 -0.89
N SER A 450 -14.40 12.11 -0.84
CA SER A 450 -13.85 11.00 -0.06
C SER A 450 -14.22 11.09 1.41
N VAL A 451 -14.41 12.32 1.91
CA VAL A 451 -14.83 12.60 3.28
C VAL A 451 -16.26 12.14 3.50
N LYS A 452 -17.19 12.45 2.59
CA LYS A 452 -18.60 12.02 2.68
C LYS A 452 -18.73 10.51 2.73
N LEU A 453 -17.97 9.80 1.88
CA LEU A 453 -17.96 8.33 1.85
C LEU A 453 -17.36 7.71 3.12
N ALA A 454 -16.26 8.29 3.63
CA ALA A 454 -15.70 7.85 4.91
C ALA A 454 -16.68 8.09 6.06
N CYS A 455 -17.40 9.22 6.07
CA CYS A 455 -18.44 9.49 7.06
C CYS A 455 -19.57 8.47 7.00
N LEU A 456 -20.02 8.02 5.82
CA LEU A 456 -21.06 6.99 5.72
C LEU A 456 -20.66 5.68 6.42
N ALA A 457 -19.41 5.23 6.23
CA ALA A 457 -18.88 4.06 6.92
C ALA A 457 -18.78 4.29 8.44
N ALA A 458 -18.36 5.47 8.87
CA ALA A 458 -18.30 5.81 10.30
C ALA A 458 -19.68 5.95 10.95
N ILE A 459 -20.69 6.47 10.23
CA ILE A 459 -22.07 6.58 10.72
C ILE A 459 -22.62 5.18 11.01
N GLU A 460 -22.37 4.21 10.13
CA GLU A 460 -22.75 2.81 10.35
C GLU A 460 -22.20 2.29 11.69
N GLU A 461 -20.91 2.49 11.95
CA GLU A 461 -20.30 2.08 13.23
C GLU A 461 -20.84 2.85 14.43
N ILE A 462 -21.04 4.17 14.33
CA ILE A 462 -21.61 5.00 15.41
C ILE A 462 -23.02 4.52 15.78
N ILE A 463 -23.83 4.13 14.79
CA ILE A 463 -25.17 3.58 15.03
C ILE A 463 -25.09 2.19 15.66
N ILE A 464 -24.11 1.36 15.24
CA ILE A 464 -23.92 0.00 15.77
C ILE A 464 -23.46 0.02 17.22
N SER A 465 -22.43 0.79 17.53
CA SER A 465 -21.79 0.82 18.86
C SER A 465 -22.63 1.50 19.96
N GLN A 466 -23.79 2.07 19.63
CA GLN A 466 -24.66 2.76 20.60
C GLN A 466 -25.83 1.89 21.10
N GLU A 467 -25.76 0.57 20.95
CA GLU A 467 -26.73 -0.39 21.51
C GLU A 467 -26.90 -0.28 23.04
N ASP A 468 -25.91 0.23 23.78
CA ASP A 468 -25.94 0.27 25.26
C ASP A 468 -26.64 1.49 25.91
N LEU A 469 -27.27 2.41 25.14
CA LEU A 469 -27.84 3.65 25.72
C LEU A 469 -29.35 3.81 25.57
N LEU A 470 -30.11 2.71 25.63
CA LEU A 470 -31.55 2.76 25.90
C LEU A 470 -31.89 3.01 27.38
N CYS A 471 -30.94 3.49 28.20
CA CYS A 471 -31.16 3.85 29.60
C CYS A 471 -30.96 5.35 29.83
N THR A 472 -32.08 6.05 29.91
CA THR A 472 -32.37 7.27 30.70
C THR A 472 -31.21 8.19 31.09
N ASP A 473 -31.16 9.38 30.48
CA ASP A 473 -31.21 10.62 31.26
C ASP A 473 -31.77 11.78 30.42
N VAL A 474 -32.74 12.50 30.99
CA VAL A 474 -33.53 13.58 30.34
C VAL A 474 -32.68 14.83 30.06
N ASN A 475 -31.40 14.82 30.42
CA ASN A 475 -30.50 15.97 30.33
C ASN A 475 -29.68 16.05 29.02
N ASP A 476 -29.81 15.10 28.09
CA ASP A 476 -28.98 15.01 26.88
C ASP A 476 -29.71 15.46 25.60
N LEU A 477 -30.43 16.59 25.66
CA LEU A 477 -31.12 17.21 24.50
C LEU A 477 -30.18 17.42 23.28
N GLY A 478 -28.89 17.67 23.53
CA GLY A 478 -27.88 17.79 22.47
C GLY A 478 -27.52 16.47 21.78
N GLN A 479 -27.72 15.30 22.43
CA GLN A 479 -27.41 14.01 21.83
C GLN A 479 -28.43 13.55 20.77
N PHE A 480 -29.67 14.02 20.90
CA PHE A 480 -30.73 13.70 19.95
C PHE A 480 -30.62 14.54 18.67
N ASP A 481 -30.17 15.80 18.77
CA ASP A 481 -30.16 16.75 17.66
C ASP A 481 -29.23 16.35 16.50
N TYR A 482 -28.01 15.87 16.80
CA TYR A 482 -27.10 15.41 15.74
C TYR A 482 -27.56 14.10 15.09
N LYS A 483 -28.19 13.18 15.82
CA LYS A 483 -28.69 11.91 15.25
C LYS A 483 -29.81 12.20 14.26
N ILE A 484 -30.77 13.04 14.67
CA ILE A 484 -31.88 13.48 13.82
C ILE A 484 -31.32 14.17 12.56
N THR A 485 -30.33 15.05 12.74
CA THR A 485 -29.69 15.75 11.63
C THR A 485 -29.00 14.80 10.65
N LEU A 486 -28.20 13.85 11.13
CA LEU A 486 -27.53 12.86 10.27
C LEU A 486 -28.53 11.99 9.50
N VAL A 487 -29.58 11.51 10.17
CA VAL A 487 -30.63 10.67 9.57
C VAL A 487 -31.37 11.45 8.47
N ARG A 488 -31.75 12.72 8.71
CA ARG A 488 -32.46 13.56 7.72
C ARG A 488 -31.62 13.91 6.49
N GLU A 489 -30.29 13.85 6.58
CA GLU A 489 -29.40 14.14 5.45
C GLU A 489 -29.22 12.93 4.51
N LEU A 490 -29.48 11.70 4.96
CA LEU A 490 -29.31 10.49 4.13
C LEU A 490 -30.27 10.42 2.92
N PRO A 491 -31.59 10.66 3.06
CA PRO A 491 -32.48 10.70 1.91
C PRO A 491 -32.11 11.79 0.90
N LYS A 492 -31.74 12.99 1.37
CA LYS A 492 -31.30 14.09 0.50
C LYS A 492 -30.05 13.72 -0.28
N LEU A 493 -29.08 13.09 0.39
CA LEU A 493 -27.87 12.58 -0.25
C LEU A 493 -28.18 11.52 -1.30
N LEU A 494 -29.12 10.62 -1.02
CA LEU A 494 -29.55 9.59 -1.95
C LEU A 494 -30.16 10.18 -3.24
N VAL A 495 -30.99 11.22 -3.11
CA VAL A 495 -31.54 11.97 -4.26
C VAL A 495 -30.43 12.61 -5.09
N LEU A 496 -29.45 13.23 -4.43
CA LEU A 496 -28.32 13.90 -5.09
C LEU A 496 -27.38 12.93 -5.82
N LEU A 497 -27.05 11.79 -5.21
CA LEU A 497 -26.16 10.77 -5.80
C LEU A 497 -26.84 10.05 -6.96
N GLY A 498 -28.07 9.58 -6.74
CA GLY A 498 -28.90 8.91 -7.73
C GLY A 498 -28.14 7.86 -8.56
N ASN A 499 -28.37 7.85 -9.87
CA ASN A 499 -27.65 6.98 -10.82
C ASN A 499 -26.28 7.54 -11.26
N ARG A 500 -25.89 8.74 -10.84
CA ARG A 500 -24.56 9.28 -11.19
C ARG A 500 -23.46 8.52 -10.45
N HIS A 501 -23.77 8.01 -9.25
CA HIS A 501 -22.84 7.27 -8.38
C HIS A 501 -23.51 6.02 -7.78
N PRO A 502 -23.73 4.96 -8.57
CA PRO A 502 -24.54 3.81 -8.16
C PRO A 502 -23.97 3.09 -6.93
N SER A 503 -22.64 2.99 -6.80
CA SER A 503 -21.98 2.37 -5.65
C SER A 503 -22.24 3.13 -4.35
N SER A 504 -22.19 4.46 -4.38
CA SER A 504 -22.42 5.31 -3.21
C SER A 504 -23.90 5.34 -2.83
N SER A 505 -24.81 5.41 -3.81
CA SER A 505 -26.25 5.28 -3.57
C SER A 505 -26.59 3.95 -2.90
N LYS A 506 -25.94 2.84 -3.31
CA LYS A 506 -26.11 1.52 -2.68
C LYS A 506 -25.66 1.51 -1.21
N VAL A 507 -24.55 2.20 -0.87
CA VAL A 507 -24.09 2.33 0.52
C VAL A 507 -25.11 3.10 1.37
N VAL A 508 -25.64 4.22 0.87
CA VAL A 508 -26.67 5.00 1.57
C VAL A 508 -27.94 4.17 1.79
N LEU A 509 -28.37 3.41 0.79
CA LEU A 509 -29.53 2.52 0.89
C LEU A 509 -29.32 1.41 1.92
N HIS A 510 -28.12 0.81 1.98
CA HIS A 510 -27.79 -0.16 3.03
C HIS A 510 -27.83 0.48 4.43
N LEU A 511 -27.33 1.71 4.57
CA LEU A 511 -27.37 2.43 5.84
C LEU A 511 -28.81 2.74 6.27
N LEU A 512 -29.65 3.20 5.34
CA LEU A 512 -31.08 3.40 5.56
C LEU A 512 -31.76 2.09 5.96
N LEU A 513 -31.46 0.97 5.32
CA LEU A 513 -32.06 -0.32 5.68
C LEU A 513 -31.71 -0.71 7.12
N ARG A 514 -30.43 -0.56 7.52
CA ARG A 514 -29.97 -0.86 8.88
C ARG A 514 -30.56 0.07 9.93
N LEU A 515 -30.75 1.34 9.60
CA LEU A 515 -31.45 2.30 10.46
C LEU A 515 -32.90 1.88 10.71
N GLY A 516 -33.60 1.45 9.65
CA GLY A 516 -34.96 0.94 9.73
C GLY A 516 -35.06 -0.31 10.60
N GLN A 517 -34.15 -1.27 10.44
CA GLN A 517 -34.07 -2.49 11.26
C GLN A 517 -33.93 -2.20 12.77
N ARG A 518 -33.37 -1.04 13.14
CA ARG A 518 -33.16 -0.62 14.52
C ARG A 518 -34.26 0.33 15.04
N SER A 519 -35.28 0.63 14.24
CA SER A 519 -36.39 1.54 14.59
C SER A 519 -35.97 2.95 15.02
N LEU A 520 -34.84 3.46 14.52
CA LEU A 520 -34.31 4.78 14.92
C LEU A 520 -34.82 5.90 14.00
N LEU A 521 -35.73 6.75 14.52
CA LEU A 521 -36.15 8.03 13.90
C LEU A 521 -36.50 7.94 12.40
N TYR A 522 -37.01 6.78 11.98
CA TYR A 522 -37.13 6.42 10.57
C TYR A 522 -38.26 7.16 9.86
N ASP A 523 -39.32 7.50 10.61
CA ASP A 523 -40.53 8.11 10.09
C ASP A 523 -40.33 9.57 9.63
N ASP A 524 -39.38 10.27 10.23
CA ASP A 524 -39.02 11.65 9.87
C ASP A 524 -38.46 11.78 8.43
N MET A 525 -38.10 10.67 7.80
CA MET A 525 -37.48 10.64 6.47
C MET A 525 -38.49 10.55 5.31
N GLN A 526 -39.76 10.24 5.57
CA GLN A 526 -40.74 9.92 4.52
C GLN A 526 -40.95 11.04 3.50
N GLY A 527 -41.09 12.28 3.98
CA GLY A 527 -41.25 13.45 3.11
C GLY A 527 -40.06 13.67 2.17
N LEU A 528 -38.85 13.33 2.60
CA LEU A 528 -37.62 13.49 1.81
C LEU A 528 -37.39 12.32 0.85
N LEU A 529 -37.83 11.11 1.22
CA LEU A 529 -37.78 9.94 0.34
C LEU A 529 -38.77 10.05 -0.84
N LYS A 530 -39.82 10.87 -0.71
CA LYS A 530 -40.76 11.14 -1.81
C LYS A 530 -40.03 11.57 -3.09
N GLU A 531 -39.10 12.51 -2.98
CA GLU A 531 -38.35 13.05 -4.13
C GLU A 531 -37.46 12.01 -4.82
N PHE A 532 -37.06 10.96 -4.09
CA PHE A 532 -36.25 9.89 -4.63
C PHE A 532 -37.03 8.98 -5.60
N TYR A 533 -38.33 8.81 -5.35
CA TYR A 533 -39.23 8.02 -6.20
C TYR A 533 -39.81 8.89 -7.31
N SER A 534 -40.61 9.91 -6.97
CA SER A 534 -41.18 10.86 -7.93
C SER A 534 -41.73 12.14 -7.28
N THR A 535 -41.76 13.22 -8.04
CA THR A 535 -42.34 14.51 -7.66
C THR A 535 -43.40 14.94 -8.66
N ASP A 536 -44.50 15.50 -8.15
CA ASP A 536 -45.58 16.08 -8.95
C ASP A 536 -45.21 17.51 -9.34
N GLN A 537 -45.23 17.85 -10.64
CA GLN A 537 -45.07 19.23 -11.09
C GLN A 537 -46.43 19.90 -11.30
N ASP A 538 -46.47 21.24 -11.19
CA ASP A 538 -47.67 22.10 -11.27
C ASP A 538 -48.54 21.94 -12.54
N LYS A 539 -48.07 21.17 -13.55
CA LYS A 539 -48.77 20.94 -14.84
C LYS A 539 -49.22 19.49 -15.06
N GLY A 540 -49.27 18.67 -14.02
CA GLY A 540 -49.68 17.26 -14.12
C GLY A 540 -48.65 16.35 -14.81
N ASN A 541 -47.42 16.82 -14.96
CA ASN A 541 -46.30 16.03 -15.45
C ASN A 541 -45.53 15.45 -14.26
N ILE A 542 -45.31 14.13 -14.27
CA ILE A 542 -44.60 13.43 -13.19
C ILE A 542 -43.11 13.47 -13.48
N CYS A 543 -42.32 14.00 -12.55
CA CYS A 543 -40.87 13.93 -12.62
C CYS A 543 -40.38 12.72 -11.81
N TYR A 544 -39.93 11.68 -12.50
CA TYR A 544 -39.38 10.50 -11.85
C TYR A 544 -38.00 10.79 -11.24
N GLY A 545 -37.87 10.41 -9.97
CA GLY A 545 -36.64 10.51 -9.20
C GLY A 545 -35.62 9.43 -9.60
N PRO A 546 -34.46 9.38 -8.92
CA PRO A 546 -33.36 8.51 -9.30
C PRO A 546 -33.66 7.01 -9.21
N PHE A 547 -34.65 6.59 -8.41
CA PHE A 547 -35.03 5.18 -8.21
C PHE A 547 -35.12 4.38 -9.51
N LEU A 548 -35.83 4.89 -10.52
CA LEU A 548 -36.04 4.16 -11.79
C LEU A 548 -34.76 3.88 -12.57
N ARG A 549 -33.72 4.70 -12.38
CA ARG A 549 -32.47 4.63 -13.13
C ARG A 549 -31.40 3.79 -12.42
N LEU A 550 -31.65 3.33 -11.20
CA LEU A 550 -30.69 2.52 -10.43
C LEU A 550 -30.65 1.06 -10.89
N ALA A 551 -29.55 0.38 -10.59
CA ALA A 551 -29.43 -1.06 -10.76
C ALA A 551 -30.43 -1.82 -9.87
N ARG A 552 -30.86 -3.01 -10.32
CA ARG A 552 -31.88 -3.83 -9.67
C ARG A 552 -31.63 -4.06 -8.18
N ASP A 553 -30.40 -4.39 -7.78
CA ASP A 553 -30.03 -4.58 -6.37
C ASP A 553 -30.30 -3.35 -5.51
N SER A 554 -30.08 -2.15 -6.05
CA SER A 554 -30.30 -0.90 -5.31
C SER A 554 -31.77 -0.54 -5.25
N GLN A 555 -32.54 -0.83 -6.31
CA GLN A 555 -33.99 -0.72 -6.29
C GLN A 555 -34.59 -1.64 -5.23
N GLU A 556 -34.16 -2.91 -5.17
CA GLU A 556 -34.56 -3.87 -4.15
C GLU A 556 -34.31 -3.35 -2.73
N LEU A 557 -33.08 -2.88 -2.45
CA LEU A 557 -32.73 -2.32 -1.14
C LEU A 557 -33.64 -1.14 -0.75
N SER A 558 -33.93 -0.26 -1.71
CA SER A 558 -34.81 0.90 -1.49
C SER A 558 -36.23 0.47 -1.13
N ILE A 559 -36.78 -0.52 -1.83
CA ILE A 559 -38.12 -1.01 -1.54
C ILE A 559 -38.17 -1.73 -0.19
N CYS A 560 -37.16 -2.54 0.12
CA CYS A 560 -37.03 -3.19 1.44
C CYS A 560 -36.98 -2.19 2.60
N CYS A 561 -36.43 -0.98 2.39
CA CYS A 561 -36.45 0.07 3.42
C CYS A 561 -37.88 0.45 3.84
N LEU A 562 -38.85 0.42 2.91
CA LEU A 562 -40.24 0.86 3.18
C LEU A 562 -40.93 0.02 4.25
N TYR A 563 -40.54 -1.25 4.39
CA TYR A 563 -41.12 -2.16 5.39
C TYR A 563 -40.85 -1.71 6.83
N TYR A 564 -39.76 -0.98 7.06
CA TYR A 564 -39.33 -0.57 8.39
C TYR A 564 -39.88 0.79 8.84
N LEU A 565 -40.70 1.44 8.02
CA LEU A 565 -41.43 2.66 8.42
C LEU A 565 -42.60 2.28 9.32
N SER A 566 -42.79 2.99 10.43
CA SER A 566 -43.85 2.65 11.40
C SER A 566 -45.24 2.89 10.82
N GLN A 567 -45.37 3.89 9.96
CA GLN A 567 -46.56 4.14 9.16
C GLN A 567 -46.15 4.78 7.83
N LEU A 568 -46.56 4.20 6.71
CA LEU A 568 -46.29 4.72 5.38
C LEU A 568 -47.33 5.79 5.01
N ASP A 569 -46.88 7.02 4.75
CA ASP A 569 -47.78 8.12 4.42
C ASP A 569 -48.38 7.98 3.00
N SER A 570 -49.58 8.55 2.81
CA SER A 570 -50.30 8.49 1.54
C SER A 570 -49.59 9.22 0.39
N THR A 571 -48.68 10.15 0.71
CA THR A 571 -47.96 10.95 -0.30
C THR A 571 -46.76 10.20 -0.89
N LEU A 572 -46.06 9.44 -0.07
CA LEU A 572 -44.99 8.53 -0.44
C LEU A 572 -45.57 7.35 -1.23
N LEU A 573 -46.72 6.82 -0.80
CA LEU A 573 -47.46 5.79 -1.56
C LEU A 573 -47.85 6.26 -2.97
N LYS A 574 -48.33 7.50 -3.12
CA LYS A 574 -48.60 8.10 -4.44
C LYS A 574 -47.34 8.23 -5.29
N SER A 575 -46.23 8.61 -4.67
CA SER A 575 -44.93 8.74 -5.34
C SER A 575 -44.40 7.38 -5.84
N ILE A 576 -44.56 6.32 -5.04
CA ILE A 576 -44.22 4.95 -5.43
C ILE A 576 -45.18 4.43 -6.50
N ALA A 577 -46.49 4.67 -6.37
CA ALA A 577 -47.49 4.29 -7.38
C ALA A 577 -47.15 4.90 -8.74
N SER A 578 -46.72 6.16 -8.76
CA SER A 578 -46.25 6.84 -9.97
C SER A 578 -45.07 6.11 -10.63
N CYS A 579 -44.08 5.65 -9.84
CA CYS A 579 -42.99 4.82 -10.35
C CYS A 579 -43.47 3.49 -10.95
N CYS A 580 -44.39 2.80 -10.28
CA CYS A 580 -44.99 1.57 -10.78
C CYS A 580 -45.76 1.78 -12.09
N LEU A 581 -46.32 2.97 -12.28
CA LEU A 581 -46.99 3.35 -13.51
C LEU A 581 -45.96 3.64 -14.64
N CYS A 582 -44.68 3.88 -14.37
CA CYS A 582 -43.71 4.15 -15.45
C CYS A 582 -43.47 2.92 -16.35
N GLN A 583 -43.39 3.11 -17.67
CA GLN A 583 -43.14 2.03 -18.64
C GLN A 583 -41.68 1.51 -18.59
N GLU A 584 -40.77 2.29 -18.02
CA GLU A 584 -39.35 1.94 -17.90
C GLU A 584 -39.05 1.00 -16.73
N LEU A 585 -40.01 0.76 -15.83
CA LEU A 585 -39.82 -0.10 -14.66
C LEU A 585 -39.84 -1.58 -15.07
N ASP A 586 -38.84 -2.34 -14.62
CA ASP A 586 -38.78 -3.80 -14.80
C ASP A 586 -40.02 -4.47 -14.18
N PRO A 587 -40.75 -5.32 -14.93
CA PRO A 587 -41.89 -6.07 -14.41
C PRO A 587 -41.59 -6.83 -13.12
N PHE A 588 -40.38 -7.38 -12.95
CA PHE A 588 -39.98 -8.04 -11.71
C PHE A 588 -40.03 -7.07 -10.52
N MET A 589 -39.53 -5.85 -10.71
CA MET A 589 -39.51 -4.82 -9.67
C MET A 589 -40.92 -4.34 -9.33
N LEU A 590 -41.83 -4.28 -10.29
CA LEU A 590 -43.25 -4.00 -10.04
C LEU A 590 -43.87 -5.04 -9.09
N PHE A 591 -43.67 -6.34 -9.37
CA PHE A 591 -44.17 -7.39 -8.49
C PHE A 591 -43.58 -7.29 -7.09
N ARG A 592 -42.29 -6.99 -7.00
CA ARG A 592 -41.61 -6.84 -5.72
C ARG A 592 -42.13 -5.67 -4.89
N ILE A 593 -42.40 -4.52 -5.52
CA ILE A 593 -43.02 -3.37 -4.84
C ILE A 593 -44.38 -3.77 -4.26
N ILE A 594 -45.21 -4.47 -5.03
CA ILE A 594 -46.53 -4.95 -4.57
C ILE A 594 -46.36 -5.90 -3.37
N GLU A 595 -45.41 -6.85 -3.44
CA GLU A 595 -45.15 -7.82 -2.39
C GLU A 595 -44.72 -7.14 -1.07
N VAL A 596 -43.78 -6.19 -1.14
CA VAL A 596 -43.28 -5.48 0.04
C VAL A 596 -44.37 -4.58 0.63
N LEU A 597 -45.11 -3.82 -0.19
CA LEU A 597 -46.21 -2.98 0.31
C LEU A 597 -47.35 -3.81 0.90
N HIS A 598 -47.66 -4.97 0.33
CA HIS A 598 -48.65 -5.90 0.90
C HIS A 598 -48.19 -6.46 2.24
N SER A 599 -46.91 -6.81 2.36
CA SER A 599 -46.32 -7.25 3.64
C SER A 599 -46.33 -6.13 4.69
N THR A 600 -46.05 -4.89 4.25
CA THR A 600 -46.09 -3.68 5.09
C THR A 600 -47.51 -3.36 5.58
N TYR A 601 -48.52 -3.54 4.71
CA TYR A 601 -49.94 -3.47 5.10
C TYR A 601 -50.31 -4.56 6.12
N LYS A 602 -49.90 -5.81 5.89
CA LYS A 602 -50.15 -6.92 6.84
C LYS A 602 -49.53 -6.68 8.21
N ALA A 603 -48.39 -6.01 8.26
CA ALA A 603 -47.72 -5.60 9.49
C ALA A 603 -48.42 -4.42 10.20
N GLY A 604 -49.43 -3.81 9.57
CA GLY A 604 -50.22 -2.71 10.14
C GLY A 604 -49.67 -1.32 9.85
N HIS A 605 -48.64 -1.19 9.00
CA HIS A 605 -47.98 0.08 8.71
C HIS A 605 -48.63 0.87 7.57
N ILE A 606 -49.69 0.36 6.93
CA ILE A 606 -50.44 1.06 5.87
C ILE A 606 -51.93 1.02 6.21
N GLN A 607 -52.64 2.13 6.07
CA GLN A 607 -54.09 2.16 6.22
C GLN A 607 -54.78 1.41 5.07
N ILE A 608 -55.87 0.71 5.37
CA ILE A 608 -56.61 -0.08 4.38
C ILE A 608 -57.09 0.77 3.18
N SER A 609 -57.50 2.02 3.43
CA SER A 609 -57.90 2.98 2.40
C SER A 609 -56.75 3.26 1.42
N ASP A 610 -55.55 3.52 1.93
CA ASP A 610 -54.38 3.84 1.12
C ASP A 610 -53.87 2.62 0.35
N HIS A 611 -53.92 1.44 0.97
CA HIS A 611 -53.56 0.18 0.30
C HIS A 611 -54.51 -0.15 -0.85
N ILE A 612 -55.84 -0.03 -0.65
CA ILE A 612 -56.84 -0.23 -1.70
C ILE A 612 -56.66 0.80 -2.81
N ASN A 613 -56.45 2.08 -2.47
CA ASN A 613 -56.21 3.14 -3.45
C ASN A 613 -54.96 2.86 -4.31
N PHE A 614 -53.88 2.38 -3.70
CA PHE A 614 -52.67 1.98 -4.42
C PHE A 614 -52.96 0.85 -5.43
N LEU A 615 -53.65 -0.21 -5.01
CA LEU A 615 -54.00 -1.34 -5.89
C LEU A 615 -54.94 -0.94 -7.04
N ILE A 616 -55.96 -0.12 -6.76
CA ILE A 616 -56.88 0.40 -7.78
C ILE A 616 -56.13 1.25 -8.81
N THR A 617 -55.20 2.10 -8.34
CA THR A 617 -54.37 2.94 -9.20
C THR A 617 -53.56 2.09 -10.19
N LEU A 618 -52.95 1.01 -9.73
CA LEU A 618 -52.23 0.08 -10.62
C LEU A 618 -53.18 -0.63 -11.59
N ALA A 619 -54.30 -1.18 -11.10
CA ALA A 619 -55.27 -1.90 -11.90
C ALA A 619 -55.89 -1.03 -13.01
N SER A 620 -56.03 0.29 -12.79
CA SER A 620 -56.59 1.23 -13.76
C SER A 620 -55.72 1.41 -15.02
N ARG A 621 -54.39 1.26 -14.90
CA ARG A 621 -53.44 1.46 -16.01
C ARG A 621 -53.10 0.16 -16.74
N TYR A 622 -52.92 -0.93 -15.99
CA TYR A 622 -52.76 -2.27 -16.55
C TYR A 622 -54.14 -2.81 -16.89
N LYS A 623 -54.75 -2.32 -17.99
CA LYS A 623 -56.01 -2.85 -18.53
C LYS A 623 -55.96 -4.37 -18.48
N VAL A 624 -56.71 -4.97 -17.55
CA VAL A 624 -56.84 -6.42 -17.46
C VAL A 624 -57.53 -6.87 -18.75
N CYS A 625 -56.77 -7.32 -19.74
CA CYS A 625 -57.34 -8.01 -20.88
C CYS A 625 -57.70 -9.43 -20.41
N PRO A 626 -59.00 -9.80 -20.37
CA PRO A 626 -59.40 -11.14 -20.02
C PRO A 626 -59.13 -12.05 -21.23
N GLY A 627 -57.87 -12.47 -21.42
CA GLY A 627 -57.51 -13.16 -22.66
C GLY A 627 -56.06 -13.61 -22.75
N ARG A 628 -55.67 -14.52 -21.84
CA ARG A 628 -54.55 -15.50 -21.89
C ARG A 628 -53.75 -15.49 -20.59
N PHE A 629 -54.28 -16.19 -19.59
CA PHE A 629 -53.44 -16.83 -18.59
C PHE A 629 -52.62 -17.91 -19.29
N ARG A 630 -51.41 -17.58 -19.77
CA ARG A 630 -50.38 -18.61 -19.91
C ARG A 630 -49.78 -18.77 -18.52
N MET A 631 -50.07 -19.90 -17.89
CA MET A 631 -49.32 -20.35 -16.73
C MET A 631 -47.84 -20.32 -17.07
N ILE A 632 -47.10 -19.42 -16.44
CA ILE A 632 -45.68 -19.58 -16.21
C ILE A 632 -45.54 -19.77 -14.70
N SER A 633 -45.67 -21.03 -14.28
CA SER A 633 -45.03 -21.57 -13.09
C SER A 633 -43.96 -22.51 -13.62
N PRO A 634 -42.69 -22.35 -13.20
CA PRO A 634 -42.28 -23.08 -12.01
C PRO A 634 -41.26 -22.29 -11.18
N PHE A 635 -41.72 -21.54 -10.18
CA PHE A 635 -40.87 -21.13 -9.05
C PHE A 635 -41.71 -21.07 -7.77
N ALA A 636 -42.39 -22.18 -7.49
CA ALA A 636 -42.96 -22.48 -6.18
C ALA A 636 -42.12 -23.58 -5.53
N SER A 637 -40.86 -23.26 -5.21
CA SER A 637 -40.03 -24.04 -4.27
C SER A 637 -38.71 -23.30 -4.08
N ASN A 638 -38.34 -23.05 -2.82
CA ASN A 638 -37.13 -22.38 -2.34
C ASN A 638 -37.14 -20.87 -2.45
N PHE A 639 -37.67 -20.18 -1.44
CA PHE A 639 -37.07 -18.99 -0.80
C PHE A 639 -37.89 -18.67 0.47
N GLY A 640 -37.89 -19.61 1.40
CA GLY A 640 -38.10 -19.28 2.81
C GLY A 640 -36.75 -18.82 3.38
N SER A 641 -36.78 -17.78 4.23
CA SER A 641 -35.65 -17.25 5.01
C SER A 641 -34.81 -16.13 4.38
N ILE A 642 -35.36 -14.92 4.26
CA ILE A 642 -34.55 -13.67 4.41
C ILE A 642 -35.21 -12.64 5.36
N ALA A 643 -36.40 -12.89 5.93
CA ALA A 643 -37.07 -11.90 6.80
C ALA A 643 -36.78 -12.04 8.31
N TYR A 644 -35.89 -12.94 8.74
CA TYR A 644 -35.44 -12.99 10.14
C TYR A 644 -33.96 -13.34 10.20
N ARG A 645 -33.11 -12.30 10.24
CA ARG A 645 -31.85 -12.25 10.99
C ARG A 645 -31.32 -10.82 11.01
#